data_AF-A0A840C8Z0-F1
#
_entry.id   AF-A0A840C8Z0-F1
#
_cell.length_a   1.000
_cell.length_b   1.000
_cell.length_c   1.000
_cell.angle_alpha   90.00
_cell.angle_beta   90.00
_cell.angle_gamma   90.00
#
_symmetry.space_group_name_H-M   'P 1'
#
loop_
_entity.id
_entity.type
_entity.pdbx_description
1 polymer ?
#
loop_
_entity_poly.entity_id
_entity_poly.type
_entity_poly.pdbx_seq_one_letter_code
_entity_poly.pdbx_strand_id
1 'polypeptide(L)'
;MSERVNSEISSAQEILRRAISEDVPLVAILGQSIHSASDGKDSVCLAALDRIGVKGSSWSEIFSAGKLNAEFYGWLAERFERRTPSSELASISDVHFSAVFTSSIDPVLKNMFGTDGRLPEPILVGDPPPPVSRSKLRPRIYYLFGMTGAGVFQPPSTRLELRARRAQHATPMLNSLFDVSTPLGVIVVAGLNAGQDWLNTGEILGHLSRAATESVLWFGPDPGFEGEDAEIFEELIDANVIIRDERSLGAVIAEAELHGGSAQLQAWNEPGIVSFDDGKRLVTTPSMRLSTEASASIIDDAWTDHLQGLDDGLKESAFSVFHSIPTSSRVLFDGVRHGFAIRRDFEDELQRVVERAIKNHSNEKGAIIVSGQSGVGKSIALFRIAASIRKKRSAAVLFARDRLPLAVELGAFLSDVDRLDHVTLLIVDALAAPRRYDTLLESFRSRGHRIVLLGSSYNTEMVEHRHEGRLVNARAGLSDVEREALVELSEQFNPGREIQDKIIASEHVLAQFFWQLPQSRSSLARGLVQEARKTERVLRDRGRSKKPVKEVGALAFALLEAGYRSEAPILTQQPEAQSENDSAGKLIDYIMACSRVHRWVPINLILRALMSESLASQTGIDIDLVRELFEGNDLFRWRYHDNSEDQLLVGARLQLEAQLICDQRLGGAAYEAKAILELVSNATRAGPDGAEETRFVADIVYALGPDGPLGERYSESYGEIAAALTLLRKTRGVRNARLMLQEATLRRHHIRKNETNLSDEDRLSILDEARESVEEALTDISLPSGGLKAGRRTVEYLWVERAATYGFLATSAARNNHSTETIWANYLAARQAVRNATSKSGTYFPIDISLWTALGLLESDTHFGIEQSAELKADVAATIDMVDLDELDSSQEENFQRQRLRAAELVGDLEMSDEAFDALEKVGSSVGYYFRAKNLAPLISFEQDSISEPDLRKARAAAEYLLQHRDRISDDSRCMRLLLRCLWVWKTESQMLRGLHGPLPYSDDDRNEILGVLTDLSYSTGEDLQPNTRYLIAVFRWLAGDEQSAITQFRQLSRDTEYIEGKRVLPRNVITGATREPIIFSGIVQRQIGENRWSIHVGELGRKVDLVEGGWVRDVSIGKELKFSISFNYLGPIASRPS
;
A
#
# COMPACT_ATOMS: atom_id res chain seq x y z
N MET A 1 65.35 5.75 22.52
CA MET A 1 65.12 4.80 21.41
C MET A 1 63.63 4.56 21.35
N SER A 2 62.94 5.22 20.41
CA SER A 2 61.51 5.03 20.17
C SER A 2 61.35 3.96 19.09
N GLU A 3 61.00 2.74 19.48
CA GLU A 3 60.44 1.79 18.52
C GLU A 3 59.00 2.22 18.24
N ARG A 4 58.80 2.80 17.05
CA ARG A 4 57.48 2.86 16.42
C ARG A 4 57.11 1.43 16.07
N VAL A 5 56.28 0.80 16.88
CA VAL A 5 55.51 -0.36 16.44
C VAL A 5 54.41 0.20 15.54
N ASN A 6 54.55 0.02 14.23
CA ASN A 6 53.40 0.05 13.32
C ASN A 6 52.54 -1.16 13.69
N SER A 7 51.41 -0.98 14.39
CA SER A 7 50.41 -2.04 14.46
C SER A 7 49.63 -2.02 13.13
N GLU A 8 49.76 -3.08 12.35
CA GLU A 8 48.85 -3.33 11.23
C GLU A 8 47.45 -3.53 11.83
N ILE A 9 46.48 -2.73 11.36
CA ILE A 9 45.09 -2.81 11.80
C ILE A 9 44.52 -4.17 11.34
N SER A 10 44.07 -5.01 12.28
CA SER A 10 43.42 -6.29 12.00
C SER A 10 42.14 -6.12 11.17
N SER A 11 41.81 -7.08 10.31
CA SER A 11 40.57 -7.07 9.50
C SER A 11 39.31 -6.98 10.38
N ALA A 12 39.28 -7.67 11.53
CA ALA A 12 38.18 -7.59 12.49
C ALA A 12 38.06 -6.20 13.12
N GLN A 13 39.20 -5.56 13.42
CA GLN A 13 39.24 -4.21 13.95
C GLN A 13 38.75 -3.19 12.92
N GLU A 14 39.09 -3.37 11.64
CA GLU A 14 38.61 -2.50 10.57
C GLU A 14 37.11 -2.66 10.34
N ILE A 15 36.58 -3.88 10.33
CA ILE A 15 35.13 -4.14 10.21
C ILE A 15 34.38 -3.58 11.42
N LEU A 16 34.89 -3.77 12.64
CA LEU A 16 34.29 -3.20 13.85
C LEU A 16 34.30 -1.66 13.82
N ARG A 17 35.43 -1.06 13.44
CA ARG A 17 35.56 0.39 13.29
C ARG A 17 34.59 0.93 12.25
N ARG A 18 34.52 0.27 11.10
CA ARG A 18 33.58 0.60 10.03
C ARG A 18 32.14 0.50 10.54
N ALA A 19 31.75 -0.61 11.17
CA ALA A 19 30.41 -0.81 11.70
C ALA A 19 30.01 0.23 12.74
N ILE A 20 30.95 0.65 13.60
CA ILE A 20 30.74 1.76 14.56
C ILE A 20 30.58 3.09 13.81
N SER A 21 31.46 3.39 12.85
CA SER A 21 31.44 4.66 12.11
C SER A 21 30.24 4.81 11.16
N GLU A 22 29.80 3.72 10.55
CA GLU A 22 28.66 3.66 9.62
C GLU A 22 27.34 3.41 10.35
N ASP A 23 27.39 3.36 11.70
CA ASP A 23 26.24 3.19 12.59
C ASP A 23 25.42 1.92 12.33
N VAL A 24 26.07 0.89 11.80
CA VAL A 24 25.48 -0.42 11.48
C VAL A 24 24.90 -1.07 12.75
N PRO A 25 23.84 -1.91 12.67
CA PRO A 25 23.33 -2.60 13.84
C PRO A 25 24.38 -3.57 14.38
N LEU A 26 24.96 -3.22 15.53
CA LEU A 26 25.88 -4.08 16.28
C LEU A 26 25.09 -4.90 17.28
N VAL A 27 25.22 -6.22 17.23
CA VAL A 27 24.58 -7.14 18.19
C VAL A 27 25.68 -7.91 18.90
N ALA A 28 25.71 -7.84 20.23
CA ALA A 28 26.69 -8.57 21.00
C ALA A 28 26.14 -9.94 21.43
N ILE A 29 26.99 -10.97 21.37
CA ILE A 29 26.83 -12.22 22.09
C ILE A 29 27.95 -12.28 23.12
N LEU A 30 27.58 -12.10 24.40
CA LEU A 30 28.50 -12.04 25.51
C LEU A 30 28.40 -13.31 26.37
N GLY A 31 29.46 -14.10 26.36
CA GLY A 31 29.57 -15.29 27.18
C GLY A 31 29.83 -14.99 28.66
N GLN A 32 29.85 -16.03 29.48
CA GLN A 32 30.06 -15.94 30.92
C GLN A 32 31.47 -15.47 31.28
N SER A 33 32.46 -15.76 30.42
CA SER A 33 33.87 -15.38 30.62
C SER A 33 34.15 -13.90 30.33
N ILE A 34 33.16 -13.11 29.90
CA ILE A 34 33.31 -11.66 29.64
C ILE A 34 33.75 -10.87 30.88
N HIS A 35 33.56 -11.45 32.07
CA HIS A 35 33.93 -10.88 33.37
C HIS A 35 35.32 -11.31 33.87
N SER A 36 36.02 -12.16 33.12
CA SER A 36 37.37 -12.57 33.49
C SER A 36 38.32 -11.37 33.43
N ALA A 37 39.11 -11.15 34.48
CA ALA A 37 40.20 -10.18 34.44
C ALA A 37 41.29 -10.66 33.46
N SER A 38 42.28 -9.81 33.17
CA SER A 38 43.46 -10.15 32.36
C SER A 38 44.21 -11.43 32.78
N ASP A 39 43.96 -11.94 33.99
CA ASP A 39 44.49 -13.20 34.53
C ASP A 39 43.63 -14.45 34.17
N GLY A 40 42.55 -14.29 33.40
CA GLY A 40 41.69 -15.36 32.87
C GLY A 40 40.78 -16.07 33.88
N LYS A 41 40.62 -15.54 35.11
CA LYS A 41 39.86 -16.18 36.20
C LYS A 41 38.64 -15.35 36.60
N ASP A 42 37.45 -15.96 36.59
CA ASP A 42 36.21 -15.36 37.11
C ASP A 42 36.14 -15.56 38.64
N SER A 43 36.43 -14.49 39.38
CA SER A 43 36.41 -14.47 40.85
C SER A 43 35.04 -14.78 41.45
N VAL A 44 33.95 -14.44 40.76
CA VAL A 44 32.58 -14.72 41.24
C VAL A 44 32.22 -16.17 41.00
N CYS A 45 32.60 -16.74 39.86
CA CYS A 45 32.46 -18.17 39.58
C CYS A 45 33.20 -19.02 40.62
N LEU A 46 34.46 -18.69 40.92
CA LEU A 46 35.25 -19.41 41.92
C LEU A 46 34.63 -19.33 43.33
N ALA A 47 34.15 -18.15 43.74
CA ALA A 47 33.44 -17.99 45.01
C ALA A 47 32.11 -18.75 45.05
N ALA A 48 31.41 -18.84 43.92
CA ALA A 48 30.17 -19.59 43.78
C ALA A 48 30.40 -21.10 43.94
N LEU A 49 31.45 -21.63 43.29
CA LEU A 49 31.88 -23.04 43.39
C LEU A 49 32.36 -23.40 44.81
N ASP A 50 33.14 -22.53 45.44
CA ASP A 50 33.60 -22.71 46.83
C ASP A 50 32.40 -22.77 47.82
N ARG A 51 31.40 -21.90 47.63
CA ARG A 51 30.19 -21.89 48.47
C ARG A 51 29.38 -23.18 48.39
N ILE A 52 29.38 -23.85 47.25
CA ILE A 52 28.70 -25.15 47.06
C ILE A 52 29.62 -26.34 47.28
N GLY A 53 30.89 -26.12 47.66
CA GLY A 53 31.87 -27.16 47.93
C GLY A 53 32.37 -27.93 46.70
N VAL A 54 32.26 -27.35 45.50
CA VAL A 54 32.69 -27.96 44.24
C VAL A 54 34.07 -27.41 43.87
N LYS A 55 35.03 -28.29 43.56
CA LYS A 55 36.30 -27.90 42.96
C LYS A 55 36.12 -27.78 41.45
N GLY A 56 36.34 -26.60 40.91
CA GLY A 56 36.16 -26.31 39.49
C GLY A 56 36.59 -24.89 39.16
N SER A 57 36.40 -24.50 37.92
CA SER A 57 36.71 -23.15 37.41
C SER A 57 35.67 -22.59 36.44
N SER A 58 34.57 -23.31 36.19
CA SER A 58 33.56 -22.92 35.20
C SER A 58 32.13 -22.94 35.77
N TRP A 59 31.25 -22.18 35.13
CA TRP A 59 29.84 -22.09 35.50
C TRP A 59 29.07 -23.37 35.16
N SER A 60 29.52 -24.17 34.18
CA SER A 60 28.91 -25.46 33.84
C SER A 60 29.05 -26.50 34.97
N GLU A 61 30.04 -26.34 35.85
CA GLU A 61 30.32 -27.21 37.00
C GLU A 61 29.43 -26.93 38.21
N ILE A 62 28.67 -25.82 38.22
CA ILE A 62 27.87 -25.39 39.38
C ILE A 62 26.79 -26.40 39.76
N PHE A 63 26.32 -27.20 38.80
CA PHE A 63 25.31 -28.24 39.02
C PHE A 63 25.89 -29.57 39.51
N SER A 64 27.21 -29.68 39.68
CA SER A 64 27.86 -30.92 40.12
C SER A 64 27.55 -31.26 41.59
N ALA A 65 27.14 -30.27 42.38
CA ALA A 65 26.66 -30.44 43.76
C ALA A 65 25.18 -30.88 43.86
N GLY A 66 24.44 -30.99 42.75
CA GLY A 66 23.00 -31.26 42.74
C GLY A 66 22.14 -30.01 42.64
N LYS A 67 20.95 -30.02 43.27
CA LYS A 67 20.00 -28.89 43.23
C LYS A 67 20.50 -27.74 44.10
N LEU A 68 20.59 -26.55 43.51
CA LEU A 68 20.98 -25.33 44.22
C LEU A 68 19.87 -24.85 45.17
N ASN A 69 20.27 -24.32 46.34
CA ASN A 69 19.34 -23.75 47.32
C ASN A 69 18.72 -22.44 46.78
N ALA A 70 17.46 -22.14 47.10
CA ALA A 70 16.76 -20.92 46.71
C ALA A 70 17.49 -19.63 47.19
N GLU A 71 18.18 -19.68 48.32
CA GLU A 71 18.97 -18.55 48.84
C GLU A 71 20.29 -18.34 48.08
N PHE A 72 20.74 -19.31 47.27
CA PHE A 72 22.01 -19.24 46.54
C PHE A 72 22.04 -18.08 45.56
N TYR A 73 20.97 -17.88 44.79
CA TYR A 73 20.91 -16.80 43.79
C TYR A 73 20.69 -15.42 44.40
N GLY A 74 20.10 -15.33 45.59
CA GLY A 74 20.07 -14.08 46.36
C GLY A 74 21.47 -13.67 46.82
N TRP A 75 22.25 -14.63 47.36
CA TRP A 75 23.65 -14.41 47.71
C TRP A 75 24.52 -14.10 46.48
N LEU A 76 24.27 -14.78 45.36
CA LEU A 76 25.05 -14.59 44.14
C LEU A 76 24.83 -13.20 43.53
N ALA A 77 23.59 -12.68 43.57
CA ALA A 77 23.28 -11.31 43.17
C ALA A 77 24.07 -10.28 43.99
N GLU A 78 24.13 -10.44 45.32
CA GLU A 78 24.92 -9.58 46.22
C GLU A 78 26.42 -9.61 45.89
N ARG A 79 26.94 -10.76 45.43
CA ARG A 79 28.34 -10.89 45.00
C ARG A 79 28.61 -10.19 43.67
N PHE A 80 27.69 -10.26 42.73
CA PHE A 80 27.78 -9.48 41.49
C PHE A 80 27.78 -7.97 41.78
N GLU A 81 26.87 -7.48 42.63
CA GLU A 81 26.78 -6.05 42.99
C GLU A 81 28.04 -5.51 43.69
N ARG A 82 28.75 -6.37 44.43
CA ARG A 82 30.00 -6.00 45.13
C ARG A 82 31.25 -6.07 44.26
N ARG A 83 31.16 -6.60 43.04
CA ARG A 83 32.30 -6.74 42.15
C ARG A 83 32.56 -5.40 41.43
N THR A 84 33.79 -4.91 41.51
CA THR A 84 34.22 -3.77 40.67
C THR A 84 34.34 -4.23 39.21
N PRO A 85 33.69 -3.57 38.25
CA PRO A 85 33.83 -3.90 36.83
C PRO A 85 35.28 -3.71 36.34
N SER A 86 35.71 -4.52 35.37
CA SER A 86 37.01 -4.33 34.69
C SER A 86 36.95 -3.15 33.72
N SER A 87 38.11 -2.55 33.41
CA SER A 87 38.21 -1.50 32.39
C SER A 87 37.81 -2.00 31.00
N GLU A 88 38.06 -3.28 30.71
CA GLU A 88 37.63 -3.93 29.47
C GLU A 88 36.11 -4.00 29.38
N LEU A 89 35.44 -4.43 30.45
CA LEU A 89 33.98 -4.50 30.49
C LEU A 89 33.33 -3.12 30.46
N ALA A 90 33.97 -2.11 31.07
CA ALA A 90 33.55 -0.72 30.95
C ALA A 90 33.59 -0.24 29.49
N SER A 91 34.71 -0.50 28.80
CA SER A 91 34.89 -0.14 27.38
C SER A 91 33.88 -0.87 26.48
N ILE A 92 33.61 -2.15 26.75
CA ILE A 92 32.57 -2.92 26.05
C ILE A 92 31.18 -2.34 26.34
N SER A 93 30.90 -1.96 27.58
CA SER A 93 29.61 -1.39 27.94
C SER A 93 29.36 -0.03 27.30
N ASP A 94 30.40 0.73 26.99
CA ASP A 94 30.33 2.05 26.32
C ASP A 94 30.01 1.95 24.82
N VAL A 95 30.18 0.78 24.21
CA VAL A 95 29.76 0.55 22.81
C VAL A 95 28.24 0.52 22.67
N HIS A 96 27.73 1.21 21.65
CA HIS A 96 26.30 1.31 21.30
C HIS A 96 25.73 0.05 20.63
N PHE A 97 25.72 -1.08 21.35
CA PHE A 97 25.03 -2.28 20.90
C PHE A 97 23.52 -2.05 20.78
N SER A 98 22.94 -2.57 19.69
CA SER A 98 21.48 -2.53 19.43
C SER A 98 20.71 -3.57 20.23
N ALA A 99 21.39 -4.66 20.59
CA ALA A 99 20.96 -5.70 21.50
C ALA A 99 22.18 -6.48 22.01
N VAL A 100 22.03 -7.09 23.18
CA VAL A 100 23.04 -7.94 23.81
C VAL A 100 22.38 -9.27 24.17
N PHE A 101 22.83 -10.35 23.58
CA PHE A 101 22.50 -11.70 24.00
C PHE A 101 23.58 -12.16 24.96
N THR A 102 23.20 -12.61 26.15
CA THR A 102 24.20 -13.05 27.12
C THR A 102 23.79 -14.34 27.81
N SER A 103 24.78 -15.23 27.94
CA SER A 103 24.69 -16.40 28.81
C SER A 103 25.05 -16.07 30.26
N SER A 104 25.56 -14.86 30.53
CA SER A 104 25.79 -14.37 31.88
C SER A 104 24.48 -14.19 32.64
N ILE A 105 24.53 -14.47 33.94
CA ILE A 105 23.42 -14.33 34.88
C ILE A 105 23.56 -13.07 35.78
N ASP A 106 24.53 -12.22 35.43
CA ASP A 106 24.93 -11.04 36.17
C ASP A 106 23.88 -9.91 36.05
N PRO A 107 23.24 -9.49 37.16
CA PRO A 107 22.24 -8.44 37.16
C PRO A 107 22.86 -7.03 37.06
N VAL A 108 24.16 -6.88 37.31
CA VAL A 108 24.91 -5.62 37.18
C VAL A 108 25.20 -5.30 35.72
N LEU A 109 25.31 -6.32 34.86
CA LEU A 109 25.54 -6.14 33.43
C LEU A 109 24.53 -5.19 32.80
N LYS A 110 23.25 -5.28 33.17
CA LYS A 110 22.24 -4.32 32.72
C LYS A 110 22.58 -2.89 33.13
N ASN A 111 23.03 -2.65 34.35
CA ASN A 111 23.33 -1.30 34.82
C ASN A 111 24.56 -0.73 34.11
N MET A 112 25.52 -1.59 33.74
CA MET A 112 26.72 -1.18 33.00
C MET A 112 26.40 -0.71 31.58
N PHE A 113 25.49 -1.37 30.88
CA PHE A 113 25.03 -0.88 29.56
C PHE A 113 24.15 0.38 29.63
N GLY A 114 23.98 0.97 30.82
CA GLY A 114 23.32 2.26 31.06
C GLY A 114 24.26 3.46 31.04
N THR A 115 25.48 3.31 30.50
CA THR A 115 26.39 4.44 30.26
C THR A 115 25.83 5.34 29.15
N ASP A 116 26.30 6.59 29.04
CA ASP A 116 25.82 7.51 28.01
C ASP A 116 24.29 7.67 27.92
N GLY A 117 23.58 7.61 29.05
CA GLY A 117 22.14 7.86 29.14
C GLY A 117 21.23 6.74 28.60
N ARG A 118 21.77 5.53 28.31
CA ARG A 118 20.93 4.40 27.86
C ARG A 118 20.07 3.88 29.00
N LEU A 119 18.91 3.34 28.64
CA LEU A 119 18.06 2.57 29.55
C LEU A 119 17.93 1.12 29.10
N PRO A 120 18.92 0.27 29.43
CA PRO A 120 18.91 -1.14 29.08
C PRO A 120 17.67 -1.86 29.62
N GLU A 121 17.04 -2.65 28.75
CA GLU A 121 15.84 -3.40 29.06
C GLU A 121 16.19 -4.90 29.16
N PRO A 122 16.13 -5.52 30.36
CA PRO A 122 16.41 -6.94 30.50
C PRO A 122 15.26 -7.78 29.93
N ILE A 123 15.57 -8.67 29.00
CA ILE A 123 14.63 -9.64 28.42
C ILE A 123 14.91 -11.02 29.02
N LEU A 124 13.92 -11.54 29.74
CA LEU A 124 14.02 -12.78 30.52
C LEU A 124 13.12 -13.89 29.98
N VAL A 125 12.37 -13.65 28.90
CA VAL A 125 11.46 -14.60 28.27
C VAL A 125 11.62 -14.50 26.75
N GLY A 126 11.70 -15.63 26.07
CA GLY A 126 11.91 -15.69 24.61
C GLY A 126 10.64 -15.58 23.77
N ASP A 127 9.46 -15.84 24.36
CA ASP A 127 8.18 -15.90 23.67
C ASP A 127 7.05 -15.34 24.57
N PRO A 128 6.26 -14.34 24.11
CA PRO A 128 6.36 -13.64 22.83
C PRO A 128 7.62 -12.76 22.71
N PRO A 129 8.16 -12.59 21.50
CA PRO A 129 9.28 -11.69 21.29
C PRO A 129 8.87 -10.25 21.60
N PRO A 130 9.79 -9.44 22.14
CA PRO A 130 9.44 -8.12 22.63
C PRO A 130 9.20 -7.14 21.44
N PRO A 131 8.26 -6.19 21.52
CA PRO A 131 7.68 -5.49 20.34
C PRO A 131 8.64 -4.63 19.50
N VAL A 132 9.78 -4.22 20.07
CA VAL A 132 10.82 -3.43 19.39
C VAL A 132 12.19 -4.10 19.55
N SER A 133 12.49 -5.13 18.76
CA SER A 133 13.62 -6.06 19.01
C SER A 133 15.02 -5.45 19.08
N ARG A 134 15.19 -4.18 18.69
CA ARG A 134 16.49 -3.48 18.66
C ARG A 134 16.34 -2.01 19.06
N SER A 135 17.28 -1.50 19.85
CA SER A 135 17.39 -0.08 20.18
C SER A 135 18.76 0.20 20.76
N LYS A 136 19.49 1.18 20.21
CA LYS A 136 20.73 1.66 20.83
C LYS A 136 20.42 2.36 22.16
N LEU A 137 19.33 3.16 22.21
CA LEU A 137 18.88 3.91 23.39
C LEU A 137 18.40 3.04 24.56
N ARG A 138 17.74 1.94 24.22
CA ARG A 138 17.23 0.96 25.19
C ARG A 138 17.73 -0.42 24.79
N PRO A 139 19.04 -0.68 24.94
CA PRO A 139 19.62 -1.93 24.47
C PRO A 139 18.96 -3.07 25.21
N ARG A 140 18.43 -4.02 24.43
CA ARG A 140 17.78 -5.18 24.99
C ARG A 140 18.82 -6.19 25.37
N ILE A 141 18.78 -6.59 26.64
CA ILE A 141 19.74 -7.55 27.19
C ILE A 141 19.00 -8.85 27.39
N TYR A 142 19.13 -9.74 26.40
CA TYR A 142 18.55 -11.07 26.40
C TYR A 142 19.37 -11.97 27.31
N TYR A 143 18.85 -12.17 28.52
CA TYR A 143 19.39 -13.10 29.50
C TYR A 143 18.91 -14.52 29.17
N LEU A 144 19.69 -15.23 28.34
CA LEU A 144 19.35 -16.55 27.80
C LEU A 144 18.97 -17.52 28.92
N PHE A 145 19.71 -17.48 30.02
CA PHE A 145 19.52 -18.35 31.17
C PHE A 145 18.94 -17.66 32.40
N GLY A 146 18.30 -16.50 32.24
CA GLY A 146 17.71 -15.74 33.36
C GLY A 146 18.75 -14.88 34.09
N MET A 147 18.27 -14.14 35.09
CA MET A 147 19.08 -13.14 35.81
C MET A 147 18.93 -13.36 37.32
N THR A 148 20.04 -13.32 38.06
CA THR A 148 19.98 -13.44 39.52
C THR A 148 19.16 -12.30 40.13
N GLY A 149 18.35 -12.61 41.15
CA GLY A 149 17.43 -11.64 41.76
C GLY A 149 16.11 -11.38 40.98
N ALA A 150 15.88 -12.01 39.82
CA ALA A 150 14.69 -11.78 38.99
C ALA A 150 13.41 -12.59 39.38
N GLY A 151 13.30 -13.02 40.64
CA GLY A 151 12.14 -13.79 41.13
C GLY A 151 11.90 -15.09 40.37
N VAL A 152 10.76 -15.19 39.66
CA VAL A 152 10.37 -16.38 38.87
C VAL A 152 11.31 -16.64 37.68
N PHE A 153 12.05 -15.62 37.23
CA PHE A 153 12.99 -15.71 36.11
C PHE A 153 14.46 -15.81 36.56
N GLN A 154 14.67 -16.40 37.74
CA GLN A 154 16.02 -16.72 38.21
C GLN A 154 16.70 -17.76 37.32
N PRO A 155 18.04 -17.85 37.39
CA PRO A 155 18.76 -18.86 36.64
C PRO A 155 18.41 -20.29 37.07
N PRO A 156 18.58 -21.28 36.17
CA PRO A 156 18.27 -22.68 36.45
C PRO A 156 18.97 -23.19 37.72
N SER A 157 18.27 -23.93 38.58
CA SER A 157 18.83 -24.51 39.81
C SER A 157 19.32 -25.95 39.64
N THR A 158 19.01 -26.57 38.49
CA THR A 158 19.37 -27.94 38.14
C THR A 158 19.74 -28.07 36.66
N ARG A 159 20.44 -29.15 36.28
CA ARG A 159 20.71 -29.48 34.86
C ARG A 159 19.43 -29.69 34.04
N LEU A 160 18.37 -30.22 34.65
CA LEU A 160 17.09 -30.42 33.98
C LEU A 160 16.42 -29.08 33.67
N GLU A 161 16.41 -28.16 34.63
CA GLU A 161 15.93 -26.78 34.44
C GLU A 161 16.78 -26.03 33.41
N LEU A 162 18.11 -26.28 33.37
CA LEU A 162 18.99 -25.67 32.36
C LEU A 162 18.59 -26.12 30.95
N ARG A 163 18.33 -27.42 30.75
CA ARG A 163 17.83 -27.94 29.47
C ARG A 163 16.45 -27.40 29.11
N ALA A 164 15.54 -27.31 30.08
CA ALA A 164 14.20 -26.76 29.87
C ALA A 164 14.26 -25.27 29.48
N ARG A 165 15.06 -24.48 30.22
CA ARG A 165 15.32 -23.06 29.95
C ARG A 165 15.89 -22.85 28.55
N ARG A 166 16.78 -23.74 28.11
CA ARG A 166 17.37 -23.69 26.77
C ARG A 166 16.30 -23.82 25.69
N ALA A 167 15.48 -24.86 25.75
CA ALA A 167 14.42 -25.11 24.76
C ALA A 167 13.30 -24.05 24.79
N GLN A 168 12.88 -23.59 25.98
CA GLN A 168 11.74 -22.69 26.15
C GLN A 168 12.08 -21.21 25.94
N HIS A 169 13.33 -20.80 26.18
CA HIS A 169 13.69 -19.38 26.20
C HIS A 169 14.98 -19.08 25.44
N ALA A 170 16.10 -19.79 25.70
CA ALA A 170 17.36 -19.45 25.04
C ALA A 170 17.31 -19.65 23.52
N THR A 171 16.79 -20.79 23.04
CA THR A 171 16.65 -21.07 21.60
C THR A 171 15.67 -20.09 20.91
N PRO A 172 14.46 -19.79 21.44
CA PRO A 172 13.61 -18.75 20.88
C PRO A 172 14.25 -17.35 20.85
N MET A 173 15.01 -16.98 21.90
CA MET A 173 15.77 -15.72 21.89
C MET A 173 16.83 -15.71 20.78
N LEU A 174 17.60 -16.79 20.63
CA LEU A 174 18.63 -16.91 19.58
C LEU A 174 18.03 -17.00 18.16
N ASN A 175 16.83 -17.56 18.00
CA ASN A 175 16.10 -17.53 16.72
C ASN A 175 15.85 -16.09 16.24
N SER A 176 15.70 -15.14 17.17
CA SER A 176 15.53 -13.71 16.84
C SER A 176 16.84 -12.99 16.51
N LEU A 177 18.01 -13.64 16.66
CA LEU A 177 19.33 -13.01 16.46
C LEU A 177 19.44 -12.32 15.08
N PHE A 178 18.97 -12.97 14.02
CA PHE A 178 19.02 -12.42 12.66
C PHE A 178 17.93 -11.40 12.36
N ASP A 179 16.78 -11.48 13.05
CA ASP A 179 15.76 -10.43 12.99
C ASP A 179 16.25 -9.14 13.67
N VAL A 180 17.08 -9.29 14.70
CA VAL A 180 17.70 -8.19 15.47
C VAL A 180 18.89 -7.59 14.72
N SER A 181 19.80 -8.42 14.19
CA SER A 181 20.99 -7.96 13.47
C SER A 181 20.66 -7.43 12.06
N THR A 182 19.66 -8.02 11.38
CA THR A 182 19.33 -7.78 9.96
C THR A 182 20.44 -8.17 8.98
N PRO A 183 20.16 -8.31 7.67
CA PRO A 183 21.16 -8.76 6.69
C PRO A 183 22.41 -7.87 6.55
N LEU A 184 22.39 -6.65 7.12
CA LEU A 184 23.50 -5.70 7.08
C LEU A 184 24.21 -5.54 8.43
N GLY A 185 23.71 -6.18 9.51
CA GLY A 185 24.27 -6.02 10.86
C GLY A 185 25.50 -6.86 11.11
N VAL A 186 26.28 -6.46 12.11
CA VAL A 186 27.48 -7.18 12.56
C VAL A 186 27.22 -7.81 13.92
N ILE A 187 27.48 -9.11 14.02
CA ILE A 187 27.39 -9.88 15.26
C ILE A 187 28.78 -9.92 15.88
N VAL A 188 28.91 -9.41 17.10
CA VAL A 188 30.16 -9.42 17.86
C VAL A 188 30.07 -10.49 18.92
N VAL A 189 30.99 -11.45 18.91
CA VAL A 189 31.04 -12.54 19.87
C VAL A 189 32.26 -12.37 20.76
N ALA A 190 32.06 -12.39 22.09
CA ALA A 190 33.14 -12.28 23.06
C ALA A 190 32.84 -13.06 24.34
N GLY A 191 33.90 -13.60 24.96
CA GLY A 191 33.81 -14.26 26.28
C GLY A 191 33.10 -15.62 26.29
N LEU A 192 32.96 -16.27 25.13
CA LEU A 192 32.45 -17.64 25.01
C LEU A 192 33.62 -18.64 24.95
N ASN A 193 33.64 -19.59 25.89
CA ASN A 193 34.60 -20.68 25.93
C ASN A 193 33.85 -22.03 25.85
N ALA A 194 34.31 -22.93 24.99
CA ALA A 194 33.73 -24.25 24.84
C ALA A 194 33.79 -25.04 26.16
N GLY A 195 32.68 -25.71 26.51
CA GLY A 195 32.55 -26.53 27.72
C GLY A 195 32.49 -25.76 29.07
N GLN A 196 32.86 -24.48 29.09
CA GLN A 196 32.83 -23.66 30.31
C GLN A 196 31.56 -22.80 30.43
N ASP A 197 30.92 -22.49 29.30
CA ASP A 197 29.67 -21.71 29.23
C ASP A 197 28.42 -22.61 29.29
N TRP A 198 27.28 -22.03 29.63
CA TRP A 198 25.96 -22.68 29.58
C TRP A 198 25.36 -22.71 28.17
N LEU A 199 25.79 -21.79 27.30
CA LEU A 199 25.45 -21.77 25.89
C LEU A 199 26.15 -22.93 25.17
N ASN A 200 25.39 -23.70 24.38
CA ASN A 200 25.95 -24.81 23.63
C ASN A 200 26.66 -24.31 22.37
N THR A 201 27.83 -24.87 22.11
CA THR A 201 28.73 -24.52 21.01
C THR A 201 28.15 -24.86 19.64
N GLY A 202 27.65 -26.07 19.45
CA GLY A 202 26.96 -26.46 18.22
C GLY A 202 25.68 -25.65 17.93
N GLU A 203 24.92 -25.25 18.95
CA GLU A 203 23.74 -24.39 18.77
C GLU A 203 24.13 -23.00 18.23
N ILE A 204 25.16 -22.36 18.80
CA ILE A 204 25.58 -21.04 18.32
C ILE A 204 26.21 -21.12 16.93
N LEU A 205 27.05 -22.11 16.65
CA LEU A 205 27.63 -22.29 15.31
C LEU A 205 26.53 -22.59 14.27
N GLY A 206 25.53 -23.41 14.62
CA GLY A 206 24.36 -23.67 13.79
C GLY A 206 23.55 -22.41 13.50
N HIS A 207 23.37 -21.51 14.48
CA HIS A 207 22.77 -20.21 14.23
C HIS A 207 23.66 -19.34 13.33
N LEU A 208 24.95 -19.20 13.64
CA LEU A 208 25.90 -18.37 12.89
C LEU A 208 26.13 -18.84 11.44
N SER A 209 25.87 -20.11 11.12
CA SER A 209 25.94 -20.63 9.75
C SER A 209 25.00 -19.92 8.75
N ARG A 210 23.95 -19.26 9.26
CA ARG A 210 23.00 -18.48 8.45
C ARG A 210 23.45 -17.03 8.23
N ALA A 211 24.56 -16.64 8.82
CA ALA A 211 25.09 -15.28 8.74
C ALA A 211 25.73 -15.01 7.36
N ALA A 212 25.74 -13.75 6.94
CA ALA A 212 26.39 -13.36 5.70
C ALA A 212 27.92 -13.37 5.86
N THR A 213 28.63 -13.39 4.74
CA THR A 213 30.10 -13.21 4.71
C THR A 213 30.48 -11.89 5.40
N GLU A 214 31.55 -11.91 6.20
CA GLU A 214 32.12 -10.80 6.99
C GLU A 214 31.17 -10.21 8.05
N SER A 215 30.11 -10.92 8.45
CA SER A 215 29.10 -10.39 9.38
C SER A 215 29.29 -10.81 10.84
N VAL A 216 30.21 -11.74 11.14
CA VAL A 216 30.48 -12.21 12.51
C VAL A 216 31.92 -11.91 12.89
N LEU A 217 32.11 -11.15 13.97
CA LEU A 217 33.42 -10.85 14.56
C LEU A 217 33.60 -11.61 15.86
N TRP A 218 34.63 -12.43 15.95
CA TRP A 218 34.91 -13.26 17.13
C TRP A 218 36.18 -12.78 17.83
N PHE A 219 36.05 -12.31 19.07
CA PHE A 219 37.15 -11.72 19.85
C PHE A 219 37.56 -12.58 21.04
N GLY A 220 38.86 -12.62 21.29
CA GLY A 220 39.48 -13.27 22.45
C GLY A 220 40.31 -14.51 22.10
N PRO A 221 40.82 -15.22 23.13
CA PRO A 221 41.62 -16.42 22.92
C PRO A 221 40.79 -17.52 22.25
N ASP A 222 41.48 -18.58 21.80
CA ASP A 222 40.81 -19.71 21.17
C ASP A 222 39.66 -20.25 22.05
N PRO A 223 38.43 -20.33 21.51
CA PRO A 223 37.29 -20.86 22.26
C PRO A 223 37.46 -22.32 22.65
N GLY A 224 38.39 -23.07 22.03
CA GLY A 224 38.73 -24.45 22.39
C GLY A 224 37.67 -25.45 21.96
N PHE A 225 37.04 -25.25 20.79
CA PHE A 225 36.10 -26.22 20.22
C PHE A 225 36.78 -27.56 19.93
N GLU A 226 36.06 -28.68 20.09
CA GLU A 226 36.56 -30.04 19.85
C GLU A 226 35.58 -30.79 18.93
N GLY A 227 36.10 -31.72 18.12
CA GLY A 227 35.27 -32.58 17.24
C GLY A 227 34.59 -31.81 16.10
N GLU A 228 33.34 -32.18 15.78
CA GLU A 228 32.55 -31.59 14.67
C GLU A 228 32.38 -30.06 14.81
N ASP A 229 32.29 -29.54 16.04
CA ASP A 229 32.17 -28.09 16.28
C ASP A 229 33.44 -27.33 15.86
N ALA A 230 34.63 -27.94 15.99
CA ALA A 230 35.89 -27.34 15.55
C ALA A 230 35.98 -27.29 14.03
N GLU A 231 35.55 -28.37 13.36
CA GLU A 231 35.50 -28.43 11.89
C GLU A 231 34.55 -27.37 11.32
N ILE A 232 33.33 -27.25 11.89
CA ILE A 232 32.36 -26.23 11.47
C ILE A 232 32.87 -24.82 11.74
N PHE A 233 33.58 -24.59 12.85
CA PHE A 233 34.13 -23.28 13.16
C PHE A 233 35.21 -22.86 12.15
N GLU A 234 36.12 -23.78 11.79
CA GLU A 234 37.12 -23.54 10.74
C GLU A 234 36.47 -23.36 9.37
N GLU A 235 35.44 -24.13 9.01
CA GLU A 235 34.67 -23.94 7.77
C GLU A 235 34.04 -22.54 7.69
N LEU A 236 33.52 -22.01 8.80
CA LEU A 236 32.95 -20.67 8.86
C LEU A 236 34.01 -19.56 8.76
N ILE A 237 35.24 -19.83 9.21
CA ILE A 237 36.39 -18.94 9.03
C ILE A 237 36.84 -18.97 7.56
N ASP A 238 36.99 -20.16 6.97
CA ASP A 238 37.36 -20.35 5.57
C ASP A 238 36.32 -19.75 4.59
N ALA A 239 35.05 -19.84 4.94
CA ALA A 239 33.95 -19.21 4.20
C ALA A 239 33.87 -17.68 4.41
N ASN A 240 34.79 -17.09 5.18
CA ASN A 240 34.81 -15.70 5.61
C ASN A 240 33.53 -15.24 6.33
N VAL A 241 32.75 -16.14 6.93
CA VAL A 241 31.57 -15.77 7.73
C VAL A 241 32.01 -15.24 9.10
N ILE A 242 33.00 -15.90 9.73
CA ILE A 242 33.59 -15.51 11.01
C ILE A 242 34.98 -14.90 10.75
N ILE A 243 35.18 -13.68 11.25
CA ILE A 243 36.49 -13.02 11.29
C ILE A 243 37.00 -13.02 12.73
N ARG A 244 38.16 -13.63 12.95
CA ARG A 244 38.73 -13.87 14.29
C ARG A 244 39.81 -12.84 14.63
N ASP A 245 39.79 -12.36 15.87
CA ASP A 245 40.87 -11.53 16.46
C ASP A 245 41.20 -12.07 17.86
N GLU A 246 42.47 -12.40 18.10
CA GLU A 246 42.92 -13.01 19.35
C GLU A 246 42.93 -12.03 20.53
N ARG A 247 42.86 -10.72 20.25
CA ARG A 247 42.81 -9.68 21.28
C ARG A 247 41.42 -9.64 21.93
N SER A 248 41.36 -9.17 23.19
CA SER A 248 40.08 -8.98 23.87
C SER A 248 39.27 -7.87 23.18
N LEU A 249 37.94 -8.02 23.13
CA LEU A 249 37.04 -7.02 22.55
C LEU A 249 37.27 -5.64 23.17
N GLY A 250 37.44 -5.56 24.50
CA GLY A 250 37.70 -4.32 25.22
C GLY A 250 39.01 -3.64 24.80
N ALA A 251 40.08 -4.41 24.57
CA ALA A 251 41.35 -3.88 24.10
C ALA A 251 41.25 -3.34 22.66
N VAL A 252 40.54 -4.06 21.78
CA VAL A 252 40.33 -3.63 20.38
C VAL A 252 39.48 -2.36 20.32
N ILE A 253 38.43 -2.24 21.14
CA ILE A 253 37.60 -1.03 21.24
C ILE A 253 38.46 0.15 21.72
N ALA A 254 39.21 -0.01 22.81
CA ALA A 254 40.05 1.05 23.35
C ALA A 254 41.13 1.50 22.36
N GLU A 255 41.73 0.59 21.59
CA GLU A 255 42.70 0.91 20.54
C GLU A 255 42.06 1.60 19.33
N ALA A 256 40.84 1.19 18.95
CA ALA A 256 40.06 1.82 17.89
C ALA A 256 39.67 3.26 18.25
N GLU A 257 39.32 3.53 19.51
CA GLU A 257 39.05 4.88 20.03
C GLU A 257 40.29 5.79 20.04
N LEU A 258 41.48 5.22 20.23
CA LEU A 258 42.75 5.95 20.23
C LEU A 258 43.25 6.32 18.82
N HIS A 259 42.97 5.50 17.80
CA HIS A 259 43.49 5.66 16.43
C HIS A 259 42.49 6.28 15.45
N GLY A 260 41.19 6.22 15.72
CA GLY A 260 40.16 6.86 14.91
C GLY A 260 39.84 8.25 15.44
N GLY A 261 39.93 9.28 14.57
CA GLY A 261 39.26 10.56 14.83
C GLY A 261 37.79 10.26 15.14
N SER A 262 37.41 10.49 16.40
CA SER A 262 36.19 10.01 17.04
C SER A 262 34.97 10.04 16.10
N ALA A 263 34.52 8.87 15.65
CA ALA A 263 33.09 8.69 15.44
C ALA A 263 32.49 8.82 16.85
N GLN A 264 32.12 10.04 17.25
CA GLN A 264 31.57 10.31 18.57
C GLN A 264 30.37 9.39 18.77
N LEU A 265 30.55 8.33 19.56
CA LEU A 265 29.45 7.58 20.15
C LEU A 265 28.59 8.64 20.85
N GLN A 266 27.35 8.80 20.39
CA GLN A 266 26.44 9.83 20.85
C GLN A 266 26.22 9.71 22.38
N ALA A 267 26.97 10.44 23.19
CA ALA A 267 26.84 10.42 24.65
C ALA A 267 25.48 11.02 25.07
N TRP A 268 24.46 10.22 25.40
CA TRP A 268 23.15 10.75 25.82
C TRP A 268 23.15 11.29 27.27
N ASN A 269 24.28 11.20 27.98
CA ASN A 269 24.51 11.81 29.29
C ASN A 269 25.01 13.27 29.23
N GLU A 270 25.49 13.76 28.08
CA GLU A 270 25.84 15.17 27.97
C GLU A 270 24.56 16.00 27.82
N PRO A 271 24.32 16.98 28.72
CA PRO A 271 23.16 17.85 28.61
C PRO A 271 23.29 18.66 27.33
N GLY A 272 22.32 18.49 26.44
CA GLY A 272 22.30 19.17 25.16
C GLY A 272 22.00 20.62 25.40
N ILE A 273 22.82 21.50 24.85
CA ILE A 273 22.57 22.93 24.94
C ILE A 273 21.84 23.34 23.67
N VAL A 274 20.65 23.90 23.82
CA VAL A 274 19.93 24.57 22.74
C VAL A 274 20.10 26.07 22.97
N SER A 275 21.06 26.68 22.28
CA SER A 275 21.27 28.13 22.36
C SER A 275 20.33 28.89 21.41
N PHE A 276 19.91 30.08 21.85
CA PHE A 276 19.11 31.05 21.10
C PHE A 276 19.92 32.31 20.72
N ASP A 277 19.40 33.11 19.79
CA ASP A 277 20.05 34.31 19.25
C ASP A 277 20.13 35.48 20.24
N ASP A 278 19.25 35.52 21.24
CA ASP A 278 19.25 36.49 22.34
C ASP A 278 20.23 36.14 23.49
N GLY A 279 20.95 35.02 23.36
CA GLY A 279 21.93 34.54 24.34
C GLY A 279 21.38 33.62 25.43
N LYS A 280 20.06 33.38 25.47
CA LYS A 280 19.46 32.37 26.36
C LYS A 280 19.81 30.96 25.90
N ARG A 281 19.83 30.02 26.84
CA ARG A 281 20.17 28.61 26.58
C ARG A 281 19.21 27.72 27.33
N LEU A 282 18.64 26.76 26.61
CA LEU A 282 17.94 25.63 27.21
C LEU A 282 18.96 24.50 27.41
N VAL A 283 19.10 24.06 28.66
CA VAL A 283 19.91 22.89 29.01
C VAL A 283 18.96 21.69 29.08
N THR A 284 19.09 20.75 28.15
CA THR A 284 18.22 19.57 28.13
C THR A 284 18.67 18.58 29.19
N THR A 285 17.79 18.25 30.13
CA THR A 285 18.08 17.26 31.16
C THR A 285 18.03 15.85 30.56
N PRO A 286 18.82 14.89 31.08
CA PRO A 286 18.76 13.49 30.61
C PRO A 286 17.35 12.91 30.62
N SER A 287 16.52 13.28 31.60
CA SER A 287 15.11 12.88 31.69
C SER A 287 14.23 13.45 30.57
N MET A 288 14.47 14.70 30.14
CA MET A 288 13.77 15.34 29.03
C MET A 288 14.21 14.75 27.68
N ARG A 289 15.51 14.49 27.51
CA ARG A 289 16.02 13.82 26.31
C ARG A 289 15.45 12.42 26.20
N LEU A 290 15.44 11.66 27.29
CA LEU A 290 14.86 10.32 27.33
C LEU A 290 13.37 10.27 26.94
N SER A 291 12.57 11.25 27.40
CA SER A 291 11.14 11.29 27.07
C SER A 291 10.89 11.80 25.65
N THR A 292 11.64 12.81 25.20
CA THR A 292 11.44 13.48 23.91
C THR A 292 12.09 12.71 22.76
N GLU A 293 13.34 12.27 22.91
CA GLU A 293 14.12 11.55 21.89
C GLU A 293 13.60 10.13 21.60
N ALA A 294 12.77 9.58 22.48
CA ALA A 294 12.01 8.36 22.20
C ALA A 294 11.02 8.55 21.03
N SER A 295 10.58 9.79 20.76
CA SER A 295 9.58 10.09 19.73
C SER A 295 10.02 11.14 18.70
N ALA A 296 10.91 12.07 19.07
CA ALA A 296 11.50 13.07 18.20
C ALA A 296 12.92 13.41 18.65
N SER A 297 13.91 13.32 17.76
CA SER A 297 15.29 13.72 18.03
C SER A 297 15.37 15.22 18.35
N ILE A 298 16.06 15.57 19.43
CA ILE A 298 16.36 16.96 19.79
C ILE A 298 17.62 17.39 19.03
N ILE A 299 17.54 18.48 18.26
CA ILE A 299 18.70 19.02 17.54
C ILE A 299 19.34 20.12 18.39
N ASP A 300 20.33 19.74 19.18
CA ASP A 300 21.10 20.64 20.05
C ASP A 300 22.32 21.25 19.34
N ASP A 301 23.12 22.05 20.07
CA ASP A 301 24.26 22.75 19.50
C ASP A 301 25.35 21.80 19.00
N ALA A 302 25.54 20.63 19.64
CA ALA A 302 26.48 19.60 19.23
C ALA A 302 26.17 19.06 17.83
N TRP A 303 24.90 19.14 17.40
CA TRP A 303 24.54 18.78 16.04
C TRP A 303 25.11 19.72 14.99
N THR A 304 25.38 20.98 15.35
CA THR A 304 25.81 22.04 14.44
C THR A 304 27.28 22.47 14.59
N ASP A 305 28.03 21.84 15.49
CA ASP A 305 29.46 22.11 15.73
C ASP A 305 30.35 21.87 14.50
N HIS A 306 31.58 22.40 14.52
CA HIS A 306 32.47 22.42 13.36
C HIS A 306 32.75 21.02 12.82
N LEU A 307 32.45 20.78 11.54
CA LEU A 307 32.71 19.49 10.89
C LEU A 307 34.20 19.31 10.65
N GLN A 308 34.77 18.19 11.09
CA GLN A 308 36.13 17.81 10.72
C GLN A 308 36.17 17.43 9.23
N GLY A 309 37.25 17.84 8.53
CA GLY A 309 37.46 17.45 7.13
C GLY A 309 37.76 15.95 7.04
N LEU A 310 37.07 15.24 6.16
CA LEU A 310 37.31 13.82 5.89
C LEU A 310 38.40 13.64 4.83
N ASP A 311 39.23 12.60 4.98
CA ASP A 311 40.16 12.14 3.95
C ASP A 311 39.40 11.51 2.77
N ASP A 312 39.97 11.56 1.56
CA ASP A 312 39.24 11.23 0.32
C ASP A 312 38.71 9.79 0.27
N GLY A 313 39.42 8.81 0.83
CA GLY A 313 38.94 7.42 0.92
C GLY A 313 37.79 7.20 1.91
N LEU A 314 37.71 8.00 2.99
CA LEU A 314 36.62 7.92 3.98
C LEU A 314 35.34 8.63 3.48
N LYS A 315 35.49 9.63 2.60
CA LYS A 315 34.35 10.31 1.96
C LYS A 315 33.51 9.37 1.10
N GLU A 316 34.15 8.48 0.33
CA GLU A 316 33.43 7.54 -0.55
C GLU A 316 32.58 6.53 0.25
N SER A 317 33.12 5.96 1.34
CA SER A 317 32.36 5.04 2.20
C SER A 317 31.17 5.73 2.87
N ALA A 318 31.38 6.95 3.39
CA ALA A 318 30.33 7.73 4.02
C ALA A 318 29.21 8.13 3.04
N PHE A 319 29.54 8.42 1.78
CA PHE A 319 28.57 8.66 0.71
C PHE A 319 27.71 7.42 0.42
N SER A 320 28.31 6.23 0.38
CA SER A 320 27.60 4.96 0.15
C SER A 320 26.59 4.65 1.27
N VAL A 321 27.00 4.83 2.53
CA VAL A 321 26.15 4.58 3.71
C VAL A 321 24.95 5.51 3.73
N PHE A 322 25.14 6.79 3.40
CA PHE A 322 24.08 7.80 3.36
C PHE A 322 22.93 7.43 2.38
N HIS A 323 23.22 6.77 1.25
CA HIS A 323 22.22 6.37 0.24
C HIS A 323 21.71 4.93 0.38
N SER A 324 22.18 4.20 1.41
CA SER A 324 21.73 2.85 1.76
C SER A 324 20.54 2.88 2.74
N ILE A 325 20.26 1.81 3.50
CA ILE A 325 19.24 1.82 4.56
C ILE A 325 19.85 2.52 5.80
N PRO A 326 19.51 3.79 6.11
CA PRO A 326 20.19 4.53 7.16
C PRO A 326 19.67 4.11 8.53
N THR A 327 20.57 3.79 9.44
CA THR A 327 20.27 3.29 10.80
C THR A 327 19.92 4.39 11.80
N SER A 328 20.43 5.62 11.64
CA SER A 328 20.10 6.77 12.51
C SER A 328 19.82 8.09 11.77
N SER A 329 19.12 9.01 12.46
CA SER A 329 18.81 10.36 11.95
C SER A 329 20.05 11.26 11.92
N ARG A 330 21.05 10.95 12.75
CA ARG A 330 22.32 11.67 12.84
C ARG A 330 23.17 11.50 11.58
N VAL A 331 23.32 10.25 11.09
CA VAL A 331 24.05 9.95 9.84
C VAL A 331 23.45 10.70 8.64
N LEU A 332 22.10 10.75 8.55
CA LEU A 332 21.42 11.54 7.51
C LEU A 332 21.65 13.04 7.68
N PHE A 333 21.62 13.54 8.91
CA PHE A 333 21.84 14.96 9.19
C PHE A 333 23.27 15.40 8.87
N ASP A 334 24.29 14.63 9.26
CA ASP A 334 25.69 14.96 9.00
C ASP A 334 26.05 14.75 7.53
N GLY A 335 25.52 13.71 6.86
CA GLY A 335 25.68 13.52 5.42
C GLY A 335 25.13 14.68 4.59
N VAL A 336 24.02 15.30 5.03
CA VAL A 336 23.51 16.55 4.44
C VAL A 336 24.48 17.71 4.61
N ARG A 337 25.16 17.82 5.76
CA ARG A 337 26.11 18.90 6.03
C ARG A 337 27.46 18.71 5.31
N HIS A 338 27.86 17.46 5.06
CA HIS A 338 29.03 17.11 4.25
C HIS A 338 28.81 17.28 2.73
N GLY A 339 27.56 17.51 2.30
CA GLY A 339 27.24 17.74 0.88
C GLY A 339 27.01 16.45 0.08
N PHE A 340 26.82 15.29 0.71
CA PHE A 340 26.56 14.00 0.03
C PHE A 340 25.20 13.93 -0.68
N ALA A 341 24.38 14.96 -0.48
CA ALA A 341 23.24 15.24 -1.32
C ALA A 341 23.38 16.67 -1.82
N ILE A 342 23.20 16.83 -3.12
CA ILE A 342 23.05 18.15 -3.74
C ILE A 342 22.02 18.98 -2.97
N ARG A 343 22.27 20.27 -2.84
CA ARG A 343 21.24 21.20 -2.38
C ARG A 343 20.17 21.23 -3.43
N ARG A 344 18.94 21.10 -2.96
CA ARG A 344 17.81 21.22 -3.84
C ARG A 344 17.34 22.66 -3.82
N ASP A 345 17.05 23.20 -4.99
CA ASP A 345 16.61 24.58 -5.16
C ASP A 345 15.32 24.86 -4.35
N PHE A 346 14.45 23.86 -4.16
CA PHE A 346 13.22 24.00 -3.35
C PHE A 346 13.48 24.19 -1.85
N GLU A 347 14.66 23.82 -1.38
CA GLU A 347 15.03 23.95 0.04
C GLU A 347 15.18 25.43 0.42
N ASP A 348 15.61 26.29 -0.50
CA ASP A 348 15.70 27.74 -0.30
C ASP A 348 14.31 28.37 -0.10
N GLU A 349 13.31 27.78 -0.73
CA GLU A 349 11.92 28.16 -0.56
C GLU A 349 11.36 27.65 0.77
N LEU A 350 11.55 26.37 1.08
CA LEU A 350 11.16 25.78 2.36
C LEU A 350 11.72 26.57 3.53
N GLN A 351 12.97 26.99 3.41
CA GLN A 351 13.67 27.76 4.42
C GLN A 351 13.02 29.12 4.67
N ARG A 352 12.70 29.84 3.59
CA ARG A 352 12.01 31.14 3.70
C ARG A 352 10.64 31.02 4.36
N VAL A 353 9.87 29.97 4.04
CA VAL A 353 8.52 29.75 4.61
C VAL A 353 8.59 29.43 6.10
N VAL A 354 9.48 28.51 6.49
CA VAL A 354 9.65 28.11 7.90
C VAL A 354 10.17 29.28 8.75
N GLU A 355 11.11 30.07 8.25
CA GLU A 355 11.63 31.25 8.96
C GLU A 355 10.57 32.34 9.16
N ARG A 356 9.67 32.50 8.18
CA ARG A 356 8.52 33.41 8.32
C ARG A 356 7.53 32.91 9.38
N ALA A 357 7.21 31.62 9.36
CA ALA A 357 6.30 31.00 10.31
C ALA A 357 6.82 31.05 11.74
N ILE A 358 8.12 30.87 11.94
CA ILE A 358 8.76 31.01 13.26
C ILE A 358 8.59 32.44 13.80
N LYS A 359 8.76 33.46 12.95
CA LYS A 359 8.59 34.87 13.35
C LYS A 359 7.14 35.28 13.61
N ASN A 360 6.17 34.59 13.01
CA ASN A 360 4.75 34.92 13.09
C ASN A 360 3.87 33.74 13.53
N HIS A 361 4.37 32.95 14.48
CA HIS A 361 3.80 31.63 14.83
C HIS A 361 2.33 31.68 15.27
N SER A 362 1.86 32.81 15.80
CA SER A 362 0.49 33.01 16.29
C SER A 362 -0.54 33.22 15.16
N ASN A 363 -0.10 33.62 13.96
CA ASN A 363 -0.96 33.90 12.81
C ASN A 363 -0.90 32.81 11.72
N GLU A 364 0.00 31.85 11.87
CA GLU A 364 0.08 30.68 10.98
C GLU A 364 -1.18 29.84 11.14
N LYS A 365 -1.90 29.50 10.06
CA LYS A 365 -3.22 28.85 10.14
C LYS A 365 -3.18 27.32 10.23
N GLY A 366 -2.06 26.69 9.89
CA GLY A 366 -1.90 25.24 9.87
C GLY A 366 -0.44 24.81 9.81
N ALA A 367 -0.18 23.50 9.79
CA ALA A 367 1.14 22.92 9.69
C ALA A 367 1.72 23.13 8.29
N ILE A 368 3.02 23.39 8.23
CA ILE A 368 3.80 23.42 7.00
C ILE A 368 3.96 21.98 6.54
N ILE A 369 3.71 21.67 5.28
CA ILE A 369 3.78 20.31 4.78
C ILE A 369 4.72 20.22 3.59
N VAL A 370 5.78 19.44 3.73
CA VAL A 370 6.66 19.07 2.62
C VAL A 370 6.05 17.86 1.92
N SER A 371 5.47 18.12 0.76
CA SER A 371 4.82 17.11 -0.06
C SER A 371 5.69 16.72 -1.22
N GLY A 372 5.53 15.49 -1.70
CA GLY A 372 6.23 14.97 -2.86
C GLY A 372 6.17 13.45 -2.88
N GLN A 373 6.54 12.86 -4.00
CA GLN A 373 6.59 11.40 -4.10
C GLN A 373 7.70 10.84 -3.21
N SER A 374 7.61 9.57 -2.86
CA SER A 374 8.73 8.92 -2.18
C SER A 374 9.99 9.00 -3.06
N GLY A 375 11.17 9.26 -2.46
CA GLY A 375 12.46 9.27 -3.18
C GLY A 375 12.96 10.58 -3.82
N VAL A 376 12.30 11.73 -3.61
CA VAL A 376 12.70 13.03 -4.24
C VAL A 376 13.56 13.94 -3.34
N GLY A 377 13.98 13.46 -2.17
CA GLY A 377 14.79 14.23 -1.22
C GLY A 377 14.00 15.05 -0.19
N LYS A 378 12.71 14.75 0.06
CA LYS A 378 11.91 15.40 1.12
C LYS A 378 12.57 15.32 2.49
N SER A 379 12.94 14.10 2.89
CA SER A 379 13.58 13.85 4.18
C SER A 379 14.92 14.57 4.29
N ILE A 380 15.71 14.60 3.21
CA ILE A 380 16.99 15.33 3.11
C ILE A 380 16.78 16.84 3.32
N ALA A 381 15.78 17.41 2.66
CA ALA A 381 15.41 18.81 2.83
C ALA A 381 14.94 19.14 4.24
N LEU A 382 14.14 18.26 4.85
CA LEU A 382 13.70 18.41 6.25
C LEU A 382 14.89 18.45 7.21
N PHE A 383 15.90 17.58 7.02
CA PHE A 383 17.13 17.62 7.82
C PHE A 383 17.94 18.91 7.58
N ARG A 384 18.03 19.39 6.34
CA ARG A 384 18.75 20.62 6.00
C ARG A 384 18.14 21.87 6.62
N ILE A 385 16.81 21.93 6.67
CA ILE A 385 16.08 23.00 7.38
C ILE A 385 16.37 22.96 8.87
N ALA A 386 16.33 21.76 9.44
CA ALA A 386 16.61 21.55 10.84
C ALA A 386 18.02 22.07 11.21
N ALA A 387 19.01 21.78 10.35
CA ALA A 387 20.39 22.28 10.50
C ALA A 387 20.48 23.81 10.38
N SER A 388 19.80 24.39 9.39
CA SER A 388 19.87 25.83 9.15
C SER A 388 19.23 26.67 10.26
N ILE A 389 18.04 26.27 10.74
CA ILE A 389 17.33 26.98 11.81
C ILE A 389 18.11 26.95 13.13
N ARG A 390 18.75 25.81 13.44
CA ARG A 390 19.63 25.66 14.61
C ARG A 390 20.91 26.48 14.49
N LYS A 391 21.55 26.51 13.31
CA LYS A 391 22.74 27.35 13.07
C LYS A 391 22.44 28.86 13.24
N LYS A 392 21.25 29.31 12.82
CA LYS A 392 20.76 30.68 13.03
C LYS A 392 20.28 30.94 14.46
N ARG A 393 20.15 29.90 15.30
CA ARG A 393 19.64 29.93 16.69
C ARG A 393 18.27 30.60 16.86
N SER A 394 17.47 30.61 15.78
CA SER A 394 16.20 31.32 15.70
C SER A 394 15.02 30.59 16.35
N ALA A 395 15.12 29.27 16.54
CA ALA A 395 14.12 28.42 17.19
C ALA A 395 14.77 27.15 17.76
N ALA A 396 14.07 26.50 18.70
CA ALA A 396 14.37 25.13 19.09
C ALA A 396 13.84 24.17 18.01
N VAL A 397 14.51 23.05 17.75
CA VAL A 397 14.11 22.13 16.67
C VAL A 397 14.00 20.70 17.18
N LEU A 398 12.86 20.07 16.89
CA LEU A 398 12.59 18.65 17.13
C LEU A 398 12.36 17.94 15.79
N PHE A 399 12.83 16.70 15.66
CA PHE A 399 12.69 15.91 14.43
C PHE A 399 12.14 14.49 14.71
N ALA A 400 10.90 14.22 14.32
CA ALA A 400 10.26 12.92 14.42
C ALA A 400 10.28 12.16 13.08
N ARG A 401 10.41 10.82 13.12
CA ARG A 401 10.49 9.95 11.93
C ARG A 401 9.51 8.78 12.02
N ASP A 402 8.98 8.33 10.89
CA ASP A 402 8.13 7.14 10.67
C ASP A 402 6.77 7.10 11.42
N ARG A 403 6.57 7.98 12.41
CA ARG A 403 5.34 8.09 13.18
C ARG A 403 5.09 9.52 13.63
N LEU A 404 3.81 9.88 13.78
CA LEU A 404 3.44 11.14 14.42
C LEU A 404 3.68 11.01 15.93
N PRO A 405 4.45 11.90 16.55
CA PRO A 405 4.67 11.89 17.98
C PRO A 405 3.38 12.27 18.72
N LEU A 406 3.20 11.76 19.94
CA LEU A 406 2.08 12.16 20.77
C LEU A 406 2.40 13.51 21.42
N ALA A 407 1.40 14.39 21.53
CA ALA A 407 1.62 15.74 22.05
C ALA A 407 2.20 15.76 23.49
N VAL A 408 1.92 14.72 24.30
CA VAL A 408 2.43 14.57 25.68
C VAL A 408 3.93 14.24 25.71
N GLU A 409 4.43 13.52 24.71
CA GLU A 409 5.83 13.08 24.63
C GLU A 409 6.77 14.27 24.41
N LEU A 410 6.27 15.36 23.80
CA LEU A 410 7.05 16.56 23.52
C LEU A 410 6.79 17.70 24.52
N GLY A 411 5.83 17.54 25.43
CA GLY A 411 5.30 18.64 26.26
C GLY A 411 6.31 19.23 27.25
N ALA A 412 7.18 18.41 27.84
CA ALA A 412 8.21 18.89 28.77
C ALA A 412 9.23 19.82 28.07
N PHE A 413 9.67 19.44 26.86
CA PHE A 413 10.56 20.24 26.03
C PHE A 413 9.89 21.55 25.58
N LEU A 414 8.65 21.47 25.06
CA LEU A 414 7.91 22.65 24.60
C LEU A 414 7.69 23.68 25.73
N SER A 415 7.34 23.21 26.94
CA SER A 415 7.10 24.08 28.09
C SER A 415 8.36 24.83 28.56
N ASP A 416 9.53 24.19 28.48
CA ASP A 416 10.79 24.81 28.87
C ASP A 416 11.31 25.78 27.80
N VAL A 417 11.00 25.55 26.51
CA VAL A 417 11.25 26.54 25.44
C VAL A 417 10.32 27.76 25.58
N ASP A 418 9.04 27.54 25.89
CA ASP A 418 8.06 28.63 26.07
C ASP A 418 8.42 29.54 27.26
N ARG A 419 8.95 28.98 28.34
CA ARG A 419 9.46 29.76 29.51
C ARG A 419 10.59 30.71 29.15
N LEU A 420 11.32 30.41 28.08
CA LEU A 420 12.39 31.27 27.56
C LEU A 420 11.89 32.30 26.53
N ASP A 421 10.58 32.31 26.24
CA ASP A 421 9.90 33.20 25.29
C ASP A 421 10.21 32.89 23.81
N HIS A 422 10.63 31.66 23.49
CA HIS A 422 11.02 31.24 22.13
C HIS A 422 10.02 30.27 21.48
N VAL A 423 10.21 30.04 20.18
CA VAL A 423 9.38 29.16 19.35
C VAL A 423 10.07 27.82 19.14
N THR A 424 9.28 26.74 19.09
CA THR A 424 9.74 25.41 18.67
C THR A 424 9.28 25.09 17.24
N LEU A 425 10.19 24.63 16.39
CA LEU A 425 9.90 24.00 15.10
C LEU A 425 9.88 22.48 15.29
N LEU A 426 8.71 21.86 15.13
CA LEU A 426 8.57 20.41 15.13
C LEU A 426 8.51 19.90 13.69
N ILE A 427 9.51 19.13 13.29
CA ILE A 427 9.59 18.48 11.98
C ILE A 427 9.15 17.02 12.14
N VAL A 428 8.23 16.54 11.30
CA VAL A 428 7.67 15.17 11.38
C VAL A 428 7.71 14.50 10.02
N ASP A 429 8.66 13.60 9.82
CA ASP A 429 8.78 12.78 8.62
C ASP A 429 8.06 11.44 8.78
N ALA A 430 6.73 11.42 8.66
CA ALA A 430 5.90 10.24 8.92
C ALA A 430 4.85 9.95 7.83
N LEU A 431 4.89 10.71 6.72
CA LEU A 431 4.07 10.51 5.53
C LEU A 431 2.56 10.33 5.84
N ALA A 432 2.05 11.06 6.82
CA ALA A 432 0.64 10.94 7.25
C ALA A 432 -0.24 12.05 6.67
N ALA A 433 -1.56 11.90 6.85
CA ALA A 433 -2.49 12.88 6.31
C ALA A 433 -2.25 14.28 6.92
N PRO A 434 -2.24 15.35 6.10
CA PRO A 434 -2.11 16.74 6.53
C PRO A 434 -3.06 17.17 7.64
N ARG A 435 -4.31 16.72 7.60
CA ARG A 435 -5.27 16.97 8.68
C ARG A 435 -4.75 16.47 10.03
N ARG A 436 -4.00 15.37 10.08
CA ARG A 436 -3.42 14.85 11.34
C ARG A 436 -2.27 15.72 11.82
N TYR A 437 -1.53 16.35 10.91
CA TYR A 437 -0.51 17.35 11.23
C TYR A 437 -1.15 18.65 11.72
N ASP A 438 -2.26 19.06 11.13
CA ASP A 438 -3.04 20.22 11.56
C ASP A 438 -3.72 19.96 12.92
N THR A 439 -4.37 18.80 13.13
CA THR A 439 -4.92 18.38 14.43
C THR A 439 -3.82 18.32 15.49
N LEU A 440 -2.64 17.83 15.12
CA LEU A 440 -1.51 17.77 16.03
C LEU A 440 -1.01 19.19 16.37
N LEU A 441 -0.89 20.08 15.38
CA LEU A 441 -0.54 21.49 15.58
C LEU A 441 -1.57 22.24 16.44
N GLU A 442 -2.87 22.02 16.19
CA GLU A 442 -3.97 22.56 17.00
C GLU A 442 -3.92 22.02 18.44
N SER A 443 -3.57 20.75 18.63
CA SER A 443 -3.41 20.17 19.97
C SER A 443 -2.30 20.85 20.77
N PHE A 444 -1.24 21.32 20.10
CA PHE A 444 -0.18 22.10 20.74
C PHE A 444 -0.59 23.56 20.99
N ARG A 445 -1.23 24.20 20.01
CA ARG A 445 -1.67 25.60 20.11
C ARG A 445 -2.80 25.80 21.11
N SER A 446 -3.69 24.83 21.27
CA SER A 446 -4.74 24.85 22.31
C SER A 446 -4.17 24.91 23.73
N ARG A 447 -2.92 24.46 23.92
CA ARG A 447 -2.18 24.55 25.19
C ARG A 447 -1.29 25.78 25.32
N GLY A 448 -1.37 26.71 24.36
CA GLY A 448 -0.62 27.96 24.36
C GLY A 448 0.85 27.83 23.94
N HIS A 449 1.28 26.66 23.46
CA HIS A 449 2.65 26.44 23.02
C HIS A 449 2.98 27.24 21.76
N ARG A 450 4.17 27.84 21.72
CA ARG A 450 4.66 28.57 20.55
C ARG A 450 5.34 27.61 19.60
N ILE A 451 4.56 27.07 18.68
CA ILE A 451 5.02 25.99 17.81
C ILE A 451 4.67 26.24 16.34
N VAL A 452 5.60 25.84 15.48
CA VAL A 452 5.42 25.67 14.04
C VAL A 452 5.65 24.19 13.75
N LEU A 453 4.72 23.55 13.04
CA LEU A 453 4.84 22.14 12.67
C LEU A 453 5.18 22.04 11.19
N LEU A 454 6.12 21.17 10.85
CA LEU A 454 6.57 20.86 9.50
C LEU A 454 6.44 19.35 9.25
N GLY A 455 5.39 18.89 8.59
CA GLY A 455 5.15 17.48 8.30
C GLY A 455 5.64 17.04 6.92
N SER A 456 5.95 15.77 6.72
CA SER A 456 6.03 15.15 5.40
C SER A 456 4.73 14.40 5.10
N SER A 457 4.21 14.50 3.89
CA SER A 457 3.00 13.76 3.49
C SER A 457 3.11 13.25 2.06
N TYR A 458 2.39 12.18 1.75
CA TYR A 458 2.23 11.76 0.37
C TYR A 458 1.36 12.74 -0.40
N ASN A 459 1.60 12.85 -1.70
CA ASN A 459 0.86 13.80 -2.54
C ASN A 459 -0.68 13.58 -2.53
N THR A 460 -1.16 12.39 -2.13
CA THR A 460 -2.56 11.92 -2.17
C THR A 460 -3.42 12.26 -0.95
N GLU A 461 -2.88 12.39 0.26
CA GLU A 461 -3.67 12.76 1.46
C GLU A 461 -3.90 14.28 1.58
N MET A 462 -3.33 15.06 0.65
CA MET A 462 -3.22 16.52 0.69
C MET A 462 -4.26 17.27 -0.13
N VAL A 463 -5.23 16.54 -0.64
CA VAL A 463 -6.31 17.01 -1.53
C VAL A 463 -7.15 18.13 -0.91
N GLU A 464 -6.95 18.49 0.37
CA GLU A 464 -7.65 19.59 1.03
C GLU A 464 -6.75 20.72 1.61
N HIS A 465 -5.38 20.68 1.52
CA HIS A 465 -4.47 21.68 2.16
C HIS A 465 -3.22 22.31 1.40
N ARG A 466 -2.88 22.04 0.11
CA ARG A 466 -1.90 22.80 -0.77
C ARG A 466 -1.85 24.37 -0.95
N HIS A 467 -2.91 25.17 -0.82
CA HIS A 467 -3.07 26.61 -1.11
C HIS A 467 -2.77 27.62 0.00
N GLU A 468 -2.40 27.21 1.21
CA GLU A 468 -2.21 28.15 2.33
C GLU A 468 -0.77 28.69 2.49
N GLY A 469 0.12 28.54 1.49
CA GLY A 469 1.53 28.98 1.58
C GLY A 469 2.40 28.16 2.55
N ARG A 470 1.76 27.19 3.22
CA ARG A 470 2.33 26.22 4.15
C ARG A 470 2.82 24.94 3.46
N LEU A 471 2.54 24.71 2.18
CA LEU A 471 2.98 23.50 1.47
C LEU A 471 4.23 23.77 0.62
N VAL A 472 5.26 22.94 0.77
CA VAL A 472 6.49 23.06 -0.02
C VAL A 472 6.75 21.77 -0.78
N ASN A 473 6.80 21.87 -2.11
CA ASN A 473 6.85 20.70 -2.98
C ASN A 473 8.30 20.34 -3.33
N ALA A 474 8.72 19.16 -2.91
CA ALA A 474 9.98 18.60 -3.34
C ALA A 474 9.85 18.03 -4.76
N ARG A 475 10.49 18.67 -5.74
CA ARG A 475 10.42 18.25 -7.15
C ARG A 475 11.33 17.06 -7.43
N ALA A 476 10.94 16.21 -8.37
CA ALA A 476 11.77 15.09 -8.79
C ALA A 476 13.01 15.52 -9.62
N GLY A 477 12.92 16.58 -10.45
CA GLY A 477 13.96 17.01 -11.39
C GLY A 477 14.85 18.17 -10.90
N LEU A 478 16.01 18.34 -11.55
CA LEU A 478 17.11 19.23 -11.14
C LEU A 478 17.32 20.45 -12.07
N SER A 479 17.98 21.52 -11.63
CA SER A 479 18.40 22.76 -12.34
C SER A 479 19.87 22.73 -12.80
N ASP A 480 20.32 23.65 -13.67
CA ASP A 480 21.69 23.65 -14.21
C ASP A 480 22.76 23.77 -13.13
N VAL A 481 22.45 24.51 -12.06
CA VAL A 481 23.31 24.58 -10.89
C VAL A 481 23.21 23.30 -10.05
N GLU A 482 22.01 22.74 -9.85
CA GLU A 482 21.83 21.44 -9.18
C GLU A 482 22.43 20.28 -9.99
N ARG A 483 22.62 20.46 -11.30
CA ARG A 483 23.14 19.48 -12.26
C ARG A 483 24.63 19.63 -12.41
N GLU A 484 25.16 20.83 -12.52
CA GLU A 484 26.58 21.07 -12.31
C GLU A 484 26.97 20.53 -10.93
N ALA A 485 26.13 20.74 -9.91
CA ALA A 485 26.35 20.14 -8.59
C ALA A 485 26.13 18.62 -8.55
N LEU A 486 25.18 18.03 -9.30
CA LEU A 486 24.98 16.58 -9.35
C LEU A 486 26.07 15.90 -10.19
N VAL A 487 26.54 16.56 -11.25
CA VAL A 487 27.63 16.13 -12.13
C VAL A 487 28.93 16.27 -11.38
N GLU A 488 29.17 17.38 -10.68
CA GLU A 488 30.29 17.52 -9.75
C GLU A 488 30.23 16.44 -8.66
N LEU A 489 29.05 16.19 -8.06
CA LEU A 489 28.87 15.11 -7.08
C LEU A 489 29.04 13.71 -7.72
N SER A 490 28.64 13.50 -8.97
CA SER A 490 28.75 12.22 -9.68
C SER A 490 30.13 11.99 -10.25
N GLU A 491 30.85 13.02 -10.69
CA GLU A 491 32.24 12.99 -11.13
C GLU A 491 33.16 12.77 -9.92
N GLN A 492 32.79 13.33 -8.77
CA GLN A 492 33.47 13.13 -7.50
C GLN A 492 33.32 11.70 -6.96
N PHE A 493 32.13 11.07 -7.10
CA PHE A 493 31.84 9.78 -6.45
C PHE A 493 31.52 8.61 -7.38
N ASN A 494 31.50 8.80 -8.71
CA ASN A 494 31.21 7.77 -9.71
C ASN A 494 31.91 8.04 -11.07
N PRO A 495 33.27 8.10 -11.11
CA PRO A 495 34.03 8.46 -12.30
C PRO A 495 33.92 7.41 -13.43
N GLY A 496 33.68 7.86 -14.67
CA GLY A 496 33.68 7.02 -15.88
C GLY A 496 32.30 6.55 -16.37
N ARG A 497 31.22 6.82 -15.64
CA ARG A 497 29.84 6.71 -16.15
C ARG A 497 29.27 8.11 -16.27
N GLU A 498 29.62 8.77 -17.37
CA GLU A 498 28.99 10.03 -17.74
C GLU A 498 27.48 9.82 -17.77
N ILE A 499 26.79 10.52 -16.89
CA ILE A 499 25.35 10.63 -16.99
C ILE A 499 25.14 11.35 -18.32
N GLN A 500 24.58 10.65 -19.31
CA GLN A 500 24.44 11.22 -20.65
C GLN A 500 23.70 12.56 -20.56
N ASP A 501 24.05 13.56 -21.38
CA ASP A 501 23.40 14.89 -21.33
C ASP A 501 21.87 14.80 -21.40
N LYS A 502 21.36 13.82 -22.15
CA LYS A 502 19.92 13.50 -22.23
C LYS A 502 19.33 12.90 -20.94
N ILE A 503 20.14 12.25 -20.11
CA ILE A 503 19.76 11.60 -18.84
C ILE A 503 19.96 12.55 -17.66
N ILE A 504 21.03 13.36 -17.64
CA ILE A 504 21.16 14.48 -16.69
C ILE A 504 19.91 15.33 -16.84
N ALA A 505 19.51 15.63 -18.09
CA ALA A 505 18.25 16.28 -18.49
C ALA A 505 16.97 15.69 -17.86
N SER A 506 16.96 14.43 -17.38
CA SER A 506 15.76 13.70 -16.91
C SER A 506 15.12 14.26 -15.62
N GLU A 507 13.79 14.29 -15.57
CA GLU A 507 13.03 14.72 -14.38
C GLU A 507 13.05 13.69 -13.24
N HIS A 508 13.25 12.42 -13.56
CA HIS A 508 13.47 11.40 -12.55
C HIS A 508 14.95 11.11 -12.39
N VAL A 509 15.85 12.02 -12.81
CA VAL A 509 17.30 11.85 -12.66
C VAL A 509 17.65 11.51 -11.23
N LEU A 510 16.92 11.98 -10.21
CA LEU A 510 17.11 11.55 -8.83
C LEU A 510 16.66 10.11 -8.58
N ALA A 511 15.41 9.75 -8.89
CA ALA A 511 14.95 8.38 -8.72
C ALA A 511 15.73 7.38 -9.59
N GLN A 512 16.27 7.82 -10.73
CA GLN A 512 17.11 7.08 -11.67
C GLN A 512 18.57 7.04 -11.21
N PHE A 513 19.10 8.13 -10.68
CA PHE A 513 20.40 8.19 -10.01
C PHE A 513 20.38 7.24 -8.81
N PHE A 514 19.35 7.34 -7.96
CA PHE A 514 19.09 6.40 -6.89
C PHE A 514 18.86 4.99 -7.42
N TRP A 515 18.09 4.76 -8.48
CA TRP A 515 17.88 3.43 -9.04
C TRP A 515 19.13 2.82 -9.71
N GLN A 516 20.05 3.66 -10.23
CA GLN A 516 21.36 3.31 -10.77
C GLN A 516 22.36 3.03 -9.66
N LEU A 517 22.15 3.61 -8.47
CA LEU A 517 22.78 3.19 -7.22
C LEU A 517 22.10 1.88 -6.76
N PRO A 518 22.77 0.73 -6.80
CA PRO A 518 22.15 -0.55 -6.44
C PRO A 518 21.52 -0.57 -5.04
N GLN A 519 21.94 0.34 -4.16
CA GLN A 519 21.62 0.39 -2.74
C GLN A 519 20.24 1.02 -2.37
N SER A 520 19.49 1.64 -3.30
CA SER A 520 18.28 2.45 -2.95
C SER A 520 16.89 1.81 -3.19
N ARG A 521 16.80 0.72 -3.98
CA ARG A 521 15.51 0.22 -4.54
C ARG A 521 14.53 -0.36 -3.50
N SER A 522 15.04 -0.90 -2.42
CA SER A 522 14.27 -1.57 -1.35
C SER A 522 13.49 -0.61 -0.44
N SER A 523 13.82 0.69 -0.46
CA SER A 523 13.19 1.70 0.42
C SER A 523 11.80 2.13 -0.06
N LEU A 524 11.48 2.01 -1.35
CA LEU A 524 10.24 2.56 -1.94
C LEU A 524 9.00 1.66 -1.71
N ALA A 525 9.11 0.34 -1.87
CA ALA A 525 7.98 -0.60 -1.72
C ALA A 525 7.53 -0.79 -0.26
N ARG A 526 8.40 -0.49 0.70
CA ARG A 526 8.19 -0.73 2.14
C ARG A 526 7.15 0.20 2.77
N GLY A 527 6.96 1.42 2.24
CA GLY A 527 6.08 2.44 2.84
C GLY A 527 4.58 2.08 2.81
N LEU A 528 4.11 1.46 1.72
CA LEU A 528 2.69 1.12 1.54
C LEU A 528 2.25 -0.07 2.41
N VAL A 529 3.10 -1.07 2.54
CA VAL A 529 2.85 -2.28 3.35
C VAL A 529 2.78 -1.96 4.86
N GLN A 530 3.49 -0.91 5.30
CA GLN A 530 3.50 -0.50 6.71
C GLN A 530 2.15 0.04 7.19
N GLU A 531 1.34 0.62 6.30
CA GLU A 531 0.02 1.16 6.63
C GLU A 531 -1.01 0.04 6.88
N ALA A 532 -1.09 -0.94 5.97
CA ALA A 532 -1.97 -2.09 6.12
C ALA A 532 -1.65 -2.90 7.39
N ARG A 533 -0.35 -3.09 7.69
CA ARG A 533 0.13 -3.77 8.91
C ARG A 533 -0.22 -3.02 10.20
N LYS A 534 -0.34 -1.69 10.15
CA LYS A 534 -0.72 -0.88 11.32
C LYS A 534 -2.18 -1.12 11.69
N THR A 535 -3.07 -1.20 10.71
CA THR A 535 -4.49 -1.51 10.93
C THR A 535 -4.70 -2.93 11.42
N GLU A 536 -3.94 -3.90 10.89
CA GLU A 536 -3.95 -5.29 11.34
C GLU A 536 -3.62 -5.45 12.83
N ARG A 537 -2.59 -4.74 13.31
CA ARG A 537 -2.21 -4.77 14.73
C ARG A 537 -3.31 -4.23 15.65
N VAL A 538 -4.00 -3.16 15.25
CA VAL A 538 -5.08 -2.55 16.04
C VAL A 538 -6.26 -3.53 16.20
N LEU A 539 -6.62 -4.26 15.15
CA LEU A 539 -7.68 -5.28 15.20
C LEU A 539 -7.27 -6.47 16.07
N ARG A 540 -6.02 -6.92 15.96
CA ARG A 540 -5.47 -8.03 16.76
C ARG A 540 -5.51 -7.74 18.25
N ASP A 541 -5.13 -6.53 18.66
CA ASP A 541 -5.10 -6.13 20.07
C ASP A 541 -6.51 -6.06 20.67
N ARG A 542 -7.51 -5.66 19.89
CA ARG A 542 -8.92 -5.64 20.31
C ARG A 542 -9.56 -7.02 20.37
N GLY A 543 -9.17 -7.93 19.49
CA GLY A 543 -9.64 -9.33 19.52
C GLY A 543 -9.17 -10.13 20.74
N ARG A 544 -8.18 -9.63 21.51
CA ARG A 544 -7.61 -10.26 22.71
C ARG A 544 -8.41 -9.99 24.00
N SER A 545 -9.32 -9.01 24.05
CA SER A 545 -10.09 -8.71 25.25
C SER A 545 -11.09 -9.82 25.57
N LYS A 546 -11.01 -10.44 26.76
CA LYS A 546 -11.94 -11.49 27.22
C LYS A 546 -13.12 -10.84 27.96
N LYS A 547 -14.36 -11.10 27.54
CA LYS A 547 -15.57 -10.75 28.31
C LYS A 547 -16.22 -11.99 28.92
N PRO A 548 -16.79 -11.89 30.13
CA PRO A 548 -17.62 -12.94 30.69
C PRO A 548 -18.92 -13.04 29.89
N VAL A 549 -19.28 -14.27 29.50
CA VAL A 549 -20.53 -14.58 28.78
C VAL A 549 -21.72 -14.11 29.62
N LYS A 550 -22.45 -13.10 29.16
CA LYS A 550 -23.73 -12.68 29.75
C LYS A 550 -24.86 -13.35 29.00
N GLU A 551 -25.27 -14.49 29.50
CA GLU A 551 -26.68 -14.87 29.67
C GLU A 551 -26.72 -16.17 30.48
N VAL A 552 -27.20 -16.06 31.71
CA VAL A 552 -27.09 -17.13 32.70
C VAL A 552 -28.48 -17.67 32.97
N GLY A 553 -28.82 -18.83 32.40
CA GLY A 553 -29.96 -19.62 32.87
C GLY A 553 -29.73 -20.07 34.32
N ALA A 554 -30.80 -20.32 35.09
CA ALA A 554 -30.69 -20.63 36.53
C ALA A 554 -29.68 -21.75 36.88
N LEU A 555 -29.49 -22.72 35.97
CA LEU A 555 -28.48 -23.77 36.09
C LEU A 555 -27.04 -23.26 35.93
N ALA A 556 -26.79 -22.35 34.99
CA ALA A 556 -25.49 -21.73 34.78
C ALA A 556 -25.12 -20.79 35.95
N PHE A 557 -26.11 -20.21 36.64
CA PHE A 557 -25.88 -19.39 37.83
C PHE A 557 -25.45 -20.27 39.01
N ALA A 558 -26.10 -21.42 39.18
CA ALA A 558 -25.69 -22.42 40.16
C ALA A 558 -24.28 -23.00 39.89
N LEU A 559 -23.88 -23.16 38.62
CA LEU A 559 -22.53 -23.59 38.23
C LEU A 559 -21.47 -22.50 38.47
N LEU A 560 -21.83 -21.23 38.28
CA LEU A 560 -20.98 -20.08 38.59
C LEU A 560 -20.80 -19.88 40.11
N GLU A 561 -21.86 -20.04 40.92
CA GLU A 561 -21.77 -20.06 42.39
C GLU A 561 -20.96 -21.26 42.91
N ALA A 562 -20.97 -22.38 42.18
CA ALA A 562 -20.14 -23.56 42.46
C ALA A 562 -18.67 -23.41 41.99
N GLY A 563 -18.28 -22.28 41.38
CA GLY A 563 -16.89 -21.97 41.06
C GLY A 563 -16.40 -22.35 39.66
N TYR A 564 -17.27 -22.79 38.75
CA TYR A 564 -16.88 -23.08 37.36
C TYR A 564 -16.96 -21.82 36.49
N ARG A 565 -15.81 -21.26 36.06
CA ARG A 565 -15.73 -20.13 35.11
C ARG A 565 -15.28 -20.62 33.74
N SER A 566 -15.97 -20.20 32.67
CA SER A 566 -15.53 -20.37 31.28
C SER A 566 -15.34 -18.99 30.66
N GLU A 567 -14.12 -18.67 30.22
CA GLU A 567 -13.77 -17.42 29.54
C GLU A 567 -13.14 -17.78 28.19
N ALA A 568 -13.72 -17.33 27.07
CA ALA A 568 -13.22 -17.59 25.72
C ALA A 568 -12.87 -16.29 24.97
N PRO A 569 -11.79 -16.27 24.14
CA PRO A 569 -11.42 -15.12 23.32
C PRO A 569 -12.39 -14.87 22.15
N ILE A 570 -12.43 -13.62 21.66
CA ILE A 570 -13.38 -13.16 20.62
C ILE A 570 -12.96 -13.59 19.20
N LEU A 571 -11.66 -13.74 18.93
CA LEU A 571 -11.15 -14.25 17.65
C LEU A 571 -10.37 -15.55 17.89
N THR A 572 -10.49 -16.51 16.98
CA THR A 572 -9.85 -17.82 17.10
C THR A 572 -8.34 -17.67 16.96
N GLN A 573 -7.60 -18.04 18.00
CA GLN A 573 -6.14 -18.11 17.91
C GLN A 573 -5.76 -19.55 17.59
N GLN A 574 -5.12 -19.78 16.44
CA GLN A 574 -4.31 -20.98 16.28
C GLN A 574 -3.01 -20.78 17.08
N PRO A 575 -2.52 -21.80 17.80
CA PRO A 575 -1.28 -21.70 18.56
C PRO A 575 -0.13 -21.27 17.64
N GLU A 576 0.72 -20.39 18.18
CA GLU A 576 1.69 -19.50 17.50
C GLU A 576 2.75 -20.21 16.60
N ALA A 577 2.67 -21.53 16.40
CA ALA A 577 3.61 -22.30 15.62
C ALA A 577 3.20 -22.59 14.16
N GLN A 578 1.94 -22.38 13.76
CA GLN A 578 1.49 -22.60 12.37
C GLN A 578 0.31 -21.69 12.01
N SER A 579 0.52 -20.55 11.35
CA SER A 579 -0.45 -19.99 10.39
C SER A 579 0.09 -18.71 9.73
N GLU A 580 0.25 -18.74 8.40
CA GLU A 580 0.28 -17.54 7.54
C GLU A 580 -1.08 -16.80 7.49
N ASN A 581 -2.06 -17.20 8.33
CA ASN A 581 -3.46 -16.80 8.28
C ASN A 581 -4.03 -16.54 9.69
N ASP A 582 -3.65 -15.40 10.28
CA ASP A 582 -4.24 -14.86 11.51
C ASP A 582 -5.69 -14.39 11.27
N SER A 583 -6.61 -14.63 12.22
CA SER A 583 -8.03 -14.21 12.13
C SER A 583 -8.20 -12.70 11.95
N ALA A 584 -7.31 -11.87 12.49
CA ALA A 584 -7.32 -10.42 12.25
C ALA A 584 -6.88 -10.06 10.82
N GLY A 585 -5.96 -10.84 10.25
CA GLY A 585 -5.56 -10.72 8.84
C GLY A 585 -6.71 -11.14 7.92
N LYS A 586 -7.30 -12.32 8.16
CA LYS A 586 -8.48 -12.80 7.43
C LYS A 586 -9.65 -11.82 7.49
N LEU A 587 -9.84 -11.17 8.63
CA LEU A 587 -10.87 -10.13 8.78
C LEU A 587 -10.66 -8.97 7.80
N ILE A 588 -9.42 -8.47 7.67
CA ILE A 588 -9.08 -7.43 6.68
C ILE A 588 -9.33 -7.98 5.28
N ASP A 589 -8.87 -9.19 5.00
CA ASP A 589 -8.95 -9.80 3.68
C ASP A 589 -10.41 -9.98 3.23
N TYR A 590 -11.29 -10.48 4.10
CA TYR A 590 -12.73 -10.61 3.86
C TYR A 590 -13.38 -9.27 3.54
N ILE A 591 -13.09 -8.23 4.32
CA ILE A 591 -13.70 -6.91 4.13
C ILE A 591 -13.14 -6.25 2.87
N MET A 592 -11.82 -6.29 2.64
CA MET A 592 -11.19 -5.68 1.46
C MET A 592 -11.66 -6.37 0.17
N ALA A 593 -11.74 -7.71 0.16
CA ALA A 593 -12.22 -8.45 -1.00
C ALA A 593 -13.69 -8.12 -1.34
N CYS A 594 -14.60 -8.13 -0.35
CA CYS A 594 -16.00 -7.75 -0.59
C CYS A 594 -16.17 -6.26 -0.96
N SER A 595 -15.35 -5.39 -0.38
CA SER A 595 -15.44 -3.94 -0.63
C SER A 595 -14.88 -3.54 -1.99
N ARG A 596 -13.92 -4.32 -2.51
CA ARG A 596 -13.46 -4.19 -3.89
C ARG A 596 -14.61 -4.30 -4.89
N VAL A 597 -15.65 -5.09 -4.59
CA VAL A 597 -16.88 -5.24 -5.40
C VAL A 597 -18.09 -4.46 -4.88
N HIS A 598 -17.87 -3.41 -4.07
CA HIS A 598 -18.93 -2.56 -3.49
C HIS A 598 -19.96 -3.29 -2.62
N ARG A 599 -19.58 -4.41 -1.98
CA ARG A 599 -20.47 -5.15 -1.09
C ARG A 599 -20.05 -5.03 0.36
N TRP A 600 -21.06 -4.81 1.18
CA TRP A 600 -20.95 -4.72 2.63
C TRP A 600 -21.30 -6.06 3.23
N VAL A 601 -20.58 -6.44 4.27
CA VAL A 601 -20.69 -7.79 4.83
C VAL A 601 -21.41 -7.74 6.18
N PRO A 602 -22.39 -8.63 6.44
CA PRO A 602 -22.98 -8.79 7.76
C PRO A 602 -21.92 -9.20 8.77
N ILE A 603 -21.81 -8.46 9.86
CA ILE A 603 -20.74 -8.71 10.83
C ILE A 603 -20.93 -10.05 11.54
N ASN A 604 -22.18 -10.46 11.79
CA ASN A 604 -22.49 -11.77 12.35
C ASN A 604 -22.03 -12.92 11.45
N LEU A 605 -21.93 -12.71 10.14
CA LEU A 605 -21.40 -13.69 9.20
C LEU A 605 -19.87 -13.73 9.25
N ILE A 606 -19.21 -12.56 9.27
CA ILE A 606 -17.76 -12.44 9.46
C ILE A 606 -17.32 -13.13 10.75
N LEU A 607 -18.00 -12.82 11.85
CA LEU A 607 -17.67 -13.42 13.14
C LEU A 607 -17.92 -14.92 13.13
N ARG A 608 -18.99 -15.41 12.50
CA ARG A 608 -19.19 -16.86 12.35
C ARG A 608 -18.10 -17.54 11.51
N ALA A 609 -17.61 -16.88 10.48
CA ALA A 609 -16.50 -17.39 9.67
C ALA A 609 -15.16 -17.37 10.45
N LEU A 610 -15.01 -16.45 11.41
CA LEU A 610 -13.78 -16.26 12.18
C LEU A 610 -13.75 -16.94 13.56
N MET A 611 -14.89 -17.26 14.17
CA MET A 611 -15.00 -17.77 15.55
C MET A 611 -15.10 -19.30 15.64
N SER A 612 -14.54 -19.87 16.72
CA SER A 612 -14.51 -21.32 16.96
C SER A 612 -15.90 -21.94 17.13
N GLU A 613 -16.02 -23.22 16.80
CA GLU A 613 -17.26 -24.02 16.94
C GLU A 613 -17.88 -23.96 18.36
N SER A 614 -17.08 -23.63 19.37
CA SER A 614 -17.49 -23.50 20.78
C SER A 614 -18.43 -22.32 21.08
N LEU A 615 -18.39 -21.23 20.29
CA LEU A 615 -19.18 -20.00 20.53
C LEU A 615 -20.35 -19.83 19.55
N ALA A 616 -20.35 -20.58 18.44
CA ALA A 616 -21.41 -20.53 17.43
C ALA A 616 -22.78 -21.07 17.94
N SER A 617 -22.79 -21.76 19.09
CA SER A 617 -23.99 -22.36 19.70
C SER A 617 -24.73 -21.44 20.67
N GLN A 618 -24.19 -20.26 21.01
CA GLN A 618 -24.87 -19.30 21.89
C GLN A 618 -25.59 -18.21 21.08
N THR A 619 -26.86 -18.03 21.40
CA THR A 619 -27.74 -17.03 20.81
C THR A 619 -27.28 -15.62 21.19
N GLY A 620 -26.97 -14.80 20.18
CA GLY A 620 -26.72 -13.35 20.32
C GLY A 620 -25.25 -13.01 20.50
N ILE A 621 -24.58 -12.61 19.40
CA ILE A 621 -23.31 -11.88 19.49
C ILE A 621 -23.66 -10.48 20.00
N ASP A 622 -23.07 -10.08 21.14
CA ASP A 622 -23.31 -8.78 21.79
C ASP A 622 -22.85 -7.62 20.88
N ILE A 623 -23.74 -6.64 20.64
CA ILE A 623 -23.50 -5.45 19.79
C ILE A 623 -22.31 -4.64 20.32
N ASP A 624 -22.09 -4.65 21.64
CA ASP A 624 -20.96 -3.95 22.26
C ASP A 624 -19.61 -4.60 21.91
N LEU A 625 -19.58 -5.92 21.69
CA LEU A 625 -18.39 -6.67 21.26
C LEU A 625 -17.96 -6.29 19.84
N VAL A 626 -18.96 -6.10 18.99
CA VAL A 626 -18.80 -5.76 17.58
C VAL A 626 -18.31 -4.32 17.42
N ARG A 627 -18.85 -3.38 18.20
CA ARG A 627 -18.42 -1.97 18.19
C ARG A 627 -16.94 -1.84 18.59
N GLU A 628 -16.53 -2.52 19.66
CA GLU A 628 -15.17 -2.48 20.19
C GLU A 628 -14.12 -2.96 19.19
N LEU A 629 -14.40 -4.02 18.41
CA LEU A 629 -13.45 -4.60 17.46
C LEU A 629 -12.99 -3.64 16.36
N PHE A 630 -13.84 -2.71 15.92
CA PHE A 630 -13.60 -1.97 14.69
C PHE A 630 -13.63 -0.43 14.81
N GLU A 631 -14.10 0.12 15.91
CA GLU A 631 -14.21 1.56 16.16
C GLU A 631 -12.85 2.30 16.11
N GLY A 632 -12.58 3.17 15.13
CA GLY A 632 -11.34 3.99 15.08
C GLY A 632 -10.25 3.52 14.11
N ASN A 633 -10.53 2.52 13.27
CA ASN A 633 -9.72 2.16 12.11
C ASN A 633 -10.23 2.90 10.87
N ASP A 634 -9.39 3.72 10.22
CA ASP A 634 -9.80 4.50 9.02
C ASP A 634 -9.90 3.64 7.75
N LEU A 635 -9.45 2.39 7.82
CA LEU A 635 -9.54 1.43 6.72
C LEU A 635 -10.97 0.91 6.49
N PHE A 636 -11.88 0.98 7.49
CA PHE A 636 -13.24 0.41 7.44
C PHE A 636 -14.37 1.40 7.75
N ARG A 637 -15.60 1.07 7.34
CA ARG A 637 -16.85 1.84 7.55
C ARG A 637 -18.01 0.92 7.97
N TRP A 638 -19.06 1.49 8.59
CA TRP A 638 -20.18 0.81 9.27
C TRP A 638 -21.54 1.34 8.81
N ARG A 639 -22.57 0.49 8.76
CA ARG A 639 -23.97 0.91 8.59
C ARG A 639 -24.97 -0.13 9.10
N TYR A 640 -26.14 0.32 9.56
CA TYR A 640 -27.29 -0.55 9.85
C TYR A 640 -28.04 -0.89 8.55
N HIS A 641 -28.74 -2.02 8.55
CA HIS A 641 -29.65 -2.37 7.47
C HIS A 641 -30.97 -1.59 7.57
N ASP A 642 -31.45 -1.06 6.44
CA ASP A 642 -32.63 -0.19 6.38
C ASP A 642 -33.91 -0.89 6.88
N ASN A 643 -34.69 -0.13 7.67
CA ASN A 643 -36.03 -0.38 8.22
C ASN A 643 -36.23 -1.36 9.39
N SER A 644 -35.26 -2.18 9.79
CA SER A 644 -35.45 -3.08 10.95
C SER A 644 -34.51 -2.82 12.13
N GLU A 645 -33.43 -2.03 11.97
CA GLU A 645 -32.36 -1.84 12.98
C GLU A 645 -31.71 -3.14 13.51
N ASP A 646 -32.10 -4.31 12.97
CA ASP A 646 -31.80 -5.61 13.56
C ASP A 646 -30.40 -6.13 13.20
N GLN A 647 -29.73 -5.59 12.17
CA GLN A 647 -28.42 -6.10 11.69
C GLN A 647 -27.43 -5.00 11.25
N LEU A 648 -26.14 -5.26 11.53
CA LEU A 648 -25.01 -4.35 11.31
C LEU A 648 -24.08 -4.87 10.19
N LEU A 649 -23.64 -3.98 9.30
CA LEU A 649 -22.80 -4.27 8.12
C LEU A 649 -21.47 -3.49 8.14
N VAL A 650 -20.41 -4.06 7.52
CA VAL A 650 -19.04 -3.46 7.43
C VAL A 650 -18.44 -3.48 6.01
N GLY A 651 -17.60 -2.50 5.66
CA GLY A 651 -16.91 -2.34 4.37
C GLY A 651 -15.61 -1.49 4.43
N ALA A 652 -14.85 -1.37 3.34
CA ALA A 652 -13.60 -0.59 3.23
C ALA A 652 -13.85 0.91 2.98
N ARG A 653 -12.82 1.73 3.20
CA ARG A 653 -12.88 3.19 2.99
C ARG A 653 -12.94 3.59 1.52
N LEU A 654 -11.94 3.17 0.74
CA LEU A 654 -11.87 3.40 -0.69
C LEU A 654 -11.58 2.10 -1.42
N GLN A 655 -12.19 1.96 -2.60
CA GLN A 655 -12.02 0.78 -3.43
C GLN A 655 -10.58 0.63 -3.97
N LEU A 656 -9.87 1.72 -4.28
CA LEU A 656 -8.48 1.69 -4.77
C LEU A 656 -7.50 1.21 -3.70
N GLU A 657 -7.75 1.54 -2.43
CA GLU A 657 -6.96 1.04 -1.31
C GLU A 657 -7.18 -0.45 -1.13
N ALA A 658 -8.45 -0.89 -1.15
CA ALA A 658 -8.78 -2.31 -1.19
C ALA A 658 -8.07 -3.01 -2.36
N GLN A 659 -7.97 -2.37 -3.53
CA GLN A 659 -7.23 -2.89 -4.67
C GLN A 659 -5.71 -2.99 -4.42
N LEU A 660 -5.03 -1.92 -4.02
CA LEU A 660 -3.57 -1.93 -3.80
C LEU A 660 -3.16 -2.91 -2.68
N ILE A 661 -4.01 -3.01 -1.65
CA ILE A 661 -3.82 -3.98 -0.56
C ILE A 661 -4.05 -5.38 -1.09
N CYS A 662 -5.12 -5.66 -1.82
CA CYS A 662 -5.32 -6.97 -2.42
C CYS A 662 -4.15 -7.36 -3.35
N ASP A 663 -3.63 -6.41 -4.15
CA ASP A 663 -2.57 -6.66 -5.12
C ASP A 663 -1.19 -6.93 -4.44
N GLN A 664 -0.90 -6.31 -3.29
CA GLN A 664 0.36 -6.54 -2.53
C GLN A 664 0.25 -7.62 -1.43
N ARG A 665 -0.94 -7.84 -0.85
CA ARG A 665 -1.18 -8.72 0.30
C ARG A 665 -1.82 -10.05 -0.09
N LEU A 666 -2.86 -10.02 -0.92
CA LEU A 666 -3.63 -11.22 -1.29
C LEU A 666 -3.10 -11.88 -2.57
N GLY A 667 -2.39 -11.14 -3.42
CA GLY A 667 -1.64 -11.73 -4.53
C GLY A 667 -2.48 -12.15 -5.74
N GLY A 668 -3.74 -11.72 -5.86
CA GLY A 668 -4.54 -11.84 -7.09
C GLY A 668 -6.03 -12.15 -6.91
N ALA A 669 -6.78 -12.15 -8.02
CA ALA A 669 -8.24 -12.34 -8.04
C ALA A 669 -8.70 -13.71 -7.47
N ALA A 670 -7.89 -14.77 -7.64
CA ALA A 670 -8.20 -16.09 -7.09
C ALA A 670 -8.19 -16.10 -5.55
N TYR A 671 -7.25 -15.41 -4.91
CA TYR A 671 -7.18 -15.30 -3.45
C TYR A 671 -8.27 -14.37 -2.90
N GLU A 672 -8.62 -13.30 -3.63
CA GLU A 672 -9.79 -12.47 -3.32
C GLU A 672 -11.09 -13.30 -3.34
N ALA A 673 -11.30 -14.10 -4.39
CA ALA A 673 -12.46 -14.98 -4.51
C ALA A 673 -12.49 -16.00 -3.38
N LYS A 674 -11.36 -16.64 -3.06
CA LYS A 674 -11.23 -17.59 -1.94
C LYS A 674 -11.65 -17.00 -0.60
N ALA A 675 -11.24 -15.76 -0.31
CA ALA A 675 -11.64 -15.04 0.89
C ALA A 675 -13.17 -14.85 0.98
N ILE A 676 -13.82 -14.54 -0.15
CA ILE A 676 -15.28 -14.41 -0.22
C ILE A 676 -15.99 -15.77 -0.13
N LEU A 677 -15.42 -16.82 -0.73
CA LEU A 677 -15.95 -18.19 -0.68
C LEU A 677 -15.98 -18.75 0.75
N GLU A 678 -14.99 -18.42 1.58
CA GLU A 678 -14.99 -18.75 3.01
C GLU A 678 -16.19 -18.11 3.75
N LEU A 679 -16.57 -16.87 3.41
CA LEU A 679 -17.77 -16.23 3.96
C LEU A 679 -19.06 -16.91 3.47
N VAL A 680 -19.16 -17.17 2.16
CA VAL A 680 -20.35 -17.80 1.55
C VAL A 680 -20.58 -19.18 2.18
N SER A 681 -19.54 -20.00 2.32
CA SER A 681 -19.63 -21.35 2.87
C SER A 681 -20.10 -21.41 4.34
N ASN A 682 -19.99 -20.30 5.08
CA ASN A 682 -20.41 -20.19 6.47
C ASN A 682 -21.76 -19.47 6.67
N ALA A 683 -22.44 -19.09 5.58
CA ALA A 683 -23.75 -18.43 5.61
C ALA A 683 -24.91 -19.43 5.88
N THR A 684 -24.85 -20.14 6.99
CA THR A 684 -25.84 -21.17 7.37
C THR A 684 -27.24 -20.65 7.66
N ARG A 685 -27.42 -19.34 7.83
CA ARG A 685 -28.75 -18.72 7.99
C ARG A 685 -29.29 -18.14 6.69
N ALA A 686 -28.54 -18.23 5.59
CA ALA A 686 -29.11 -18.07 4.26
C ALA A 686 -30.09 -19.23 4.06
N GLY A 687 -31.32 -18.96 3.60
CA GLY A 687 -32.37 -19.98 3.47
C GLY A 687 -33.74 -19.33 3.32
N PRO A 688 -34.35 -18.82 4.40
CA PRO A 688 -35.56 -18.01 4.28
C PRO A 688 -35.30 -16.74 3.44
N ASP A 689 -36.22 -16.40 2.54
CA ASP A 689 -36.10 -15.23 1.64
C ASP A 689 -35.94 -13.89 2.38
N GLY A 690 -36.46 -13.80 3.62
CA GLY A 690 -36.34 -12.60 4.46
C GLY A 690 -35.07 -12.52 5.31
N ALA A 691 -34.16 -13.49 5.21
CA ALA A 691 -32.92 -13.47 5.99
C ALA A 691 -31.84 -12.62 5.30
N GLU A 692 -31.20 -11.74 6.07
CA GLU A 692 -30.11 -10.87 5.60
C GLU A 692 -28.91 -11.63 5.03
N GLU A 693 -28.57 -12.80 5.57
CA GLU A 693 -27.52 -13.65 4.97
C GLU A 693 -27.93 -14.17 3.59
N THR A 694 -29.21 -14.50 3.37
CA THR A 694 -29.71 -14.85 2.04
C THR A 694 -29.51 -13.69 1.08
N ARG A 695 -29.82 -12.46 1.52
CA ARG A 695 -29.65 -11.24 0.73
C ARG A 695 -28.18 -10.95 0.44
N PHE A 696 -27.32 -11.00 1.47
CA PHE A 696 -25.88 -10.80 1.32
C PHE A 696 -25.27 -11.80 0.33
N VAL A 697 -25.54 -13.11 0.51
CA VAL A 697 -25.01 -14.15 -0.39
C VAL A 697 -25.52 -13.92 -1.80
N ALA A 698 -26.82 -13.62 -1.98
CA ALA A 698 -27.35 -13.33 -3.30
C ALA A 698 -26.68 -12.09 -3.94
N ASP A 699 -26.44 -11.02 -3.17
CA ASP A 699 -25.89 -9.77 -3.67
C ASP A 699 -24.38 -9.84 -3.94
N ILE A 700 -23.62 -10.60 -3.15
CA ILE A 700 -22.17 -10.81 -3.36
C ILE A 700 -21.92 -11.76 -4.53
N VAL A 701 -22.69 -12.85 -4.64
CA VAL A 701 -22.60 -13.78 -5.76
C VAL A 701 -22.99 -13.07 -7.06
N TYR A 702 -24.03 -12.24 -7.04
CA TYR A 702 -24.36 -11.39 -8.19
C TYR A 702 -23.23 -10.40 -8.53
N ALA A 703 -22.60 -9.78 -7.52
CA ALA A 703 -21.49 -8.84 -7.75
C ALA A 703 -20.19 -9.50 -8.25
N LEU A 704 -19.96 -10.76 -7.90
CA LEU A 704 -18.86 -11.56 -8.45
C LEU A 704 -19.19 -12.06 -9.85
N GLY A 705 -20.48 -12.22 -10.17
CA GLY A 705 -20.95 -12.70 -11.45
C GLY A 705 -20.72 -11.72 -12.61
N PRO A 706 -21.06 -12.16 -13.83
CA PRO A 706 -20.81 -11.44 -15.08
C PRO A 706 -21.49 -10.07 -15.17
N ASP A 707 -22.67 -9.95 -14.57
CA ASP A 707 -23.45 -8.70 -14.50
C ASP A 707 -23.06 -7.84 -13.28
N GLY A 708 -21.99 -8.23 -12.59
CA GLY A 708 -21.44 -7.52 -11.45
C GLY A 708 -20.59 -6.30 -11.82
N PRO A 709 -20.26 -5.43 -10.86
CA PRO A 709 -19.59 -4.16 -11.10
C PRO A 709 -18.15 -4.28 -11.64
N LEU A 710 -17.48 -5.41 -11.42
CA LEU A 710 -16.13 -5.66 -11.94
C LEU A 710 -16.13 -6.55 -13.20
N GLY A 711 -17.31 -6.78 -13.78
CA GLY A 711 -17.51 -7.62 -14.95
C GLY A 711 -16.87 -8.99 -14.76
N GLU A 712 -15.95 -9.34 -15.67
CA GLU A 712 -15.42 -10.70 -15.78
C GLU A 712 -14.17 -10.98 -14.92
N ARG A 713 -13.77 -10.07 -14.02
CA ARG A 713 -12.55 -10.23 -13.20
C ARG A 713 -12.45 -11.58 -12.48
N TYR A 714 -13.59 -12.11 -12.02
CA TYR A 714 -13.67 -13.36 -11.26
C TYR A 714 -14.11 -14.56 -12.12
N SER A 715 -14.04 -14.45 -13.44
CA SER A 715 -14.53 -15.50 -14.35
C SER A 715 -13.88 -16.86 -14.12
N GLU A 716 -12.60 -16.87 -13.74
CA GLU A 716 -11.86 -18.10 -13.41
C GLU A 716 -12.45 -18.82 -12.18
N SER A 717 -12.99 -18.07 -11.22
CA SER A 717 -13.56 -18.60 -9.98
C SER A 717 -15.07 -18.88 -10.04
N TYR A 718 -15.75 -18.66 -11.17
CA TYR A 718 -17.20 -18.90 -11.28
C TYR A 718 -17.60 -20.34 -10.94
N GLY A 719 -16.78 -21.32 -11.33
CA GLY A 719 -16.99 -22.72 -10.98
C GLY A 719 -16.91 -22.98 -9.47
N GLU A 720 -15.91 -22.40 -8.79
CA GLU A 720 -15.73 -22.52 -7.35
C GLU A 720 -16.87 -21.85 -6.55
N ILE A 721 -17.36 -20.69 -7.03
CA ILE A 721 -18.51 -20.00 -6.44
C ILE A 721 -19.78 -20.84 -6.56
N ALA A 722 -20.04 -21.43 -7.72
CA ALA A 722 -21.17 -22.32 -7.89
C ALA A 722 -21.07 -23.56 -7.00
N ALA A 723 -19.88 -24.15 -6.88
CA ALA A 723 -19.64 -25.29 -5.99
C ALA A 723 -19.90 -24.96 -4.51
N ALA A 724 -19.54 -23.75 -4.05
CA ALA A 724 -19.84 -23.30 -2.69
C ALA A 724 -21.35 -23.19 -2.43
N LEU A 725 -22.14 -22.74 -3.41
CA LEU A 725 -23.61 -22.74 -3.32
C LEU A 725 -24.17 -24.17 -3.30
N THR A 726 -23.63 -25.08 -4.10
CA THR A 726 -23.99 -26.51 -4.06
C THR A 726 -23.73 -27.10 -2.66
N LEU A 727 -22.61 -26.76 -2.02
CA LEU A 727 -22.26 -27.21 -0.67
C LEU A 727 -23.26 -26.69 0.38
N LEU A 728 -23.62 -25.41 0.33
CA LEU A 728 -24.64 -24.84 1.20
C LEU A 728 -25.98 -25.59 1.07
N ARG A 729 -26.39 -25.87 -0.17
CA ARG A 729 -27.64 -26.57 -0.48
C ARG A 729 -27.65 -28.02 -0.03
N LYS A 730 -26.67 -28.83 -0.45
CA LYS A 730 -26.66 -30.28 -0.24
C LYS A 730 -26.19 -30.67 1.16
N THR A 731 -25.21 -29.98 1.73
CA THR A 731 -24.56 -30.38 2.99
C THR A 731 -25.08 -29.61 4.20
N ARG A 732 -25.37 -28.30 4.05
CA ARG A 732 -25.83 -27.46 5.17
C ARG A 732 -27.34 -27.21 5.19
N GLY A 733 -28.08 -27.77 4.23
CA GLY A 733 -29.55 -27.71 4.16
C GLY A 733 -30.10 -26.33 3.80
N VAL A 734 -29.25 -25.42 3.31
CA VAL A 734 -29.63 -24.07 2.88
C VAL A 734 -30.30 -24.15 1.50
N ARG A 735 -31.62 -24.35 1.50
CA ARG A 735 -32.41 -24.36 0.26
C ARG A 735 -33.06 -23.00 0.04
N ASN A 736 -32.70 -22.35 -1.07
CA ASN A 736 -33.33 -21.10 -1.51
C ASN A 736 -33.34 -21.01 -3.03
N ALA A 737 -34.48 -20.68 -3.62
CA ALA A 737 -34.68 -20.66 -5.07
C ALA A 737 -33.80 -19.62 -5.80
N ARG A 738 -33.50 -18.46 -5.17
CA ARG A 738 -32.65 -17.42 -5.77
C ARG A 738 -31.18 -17.86 -5.83
N LEU A 739 -30.70 -18.52 -4.78
CA LEU A 739 -29.33 -19.03 -4.73
C LEU A 739 -29.14 -20.18 -5.73
N MET A 740 -30.13 -21.06 -5.87
CA MET A 740 -30.12 -22.16 -6.85
C MET A 740 -30.13 -21.63 -8.30
N LEU A 741 -30.89 -20.56 -8.58
CA LEU A 741 -30.84 -19.88 -9.87
C LEU A 741 -29.44 -19.30 -10.17
N GLN A 742 -28.80 -18.68 -9.18
CA GLN A 742 -27.45 -18.12 -9.34
C GLN A 742 -26.38 -19.22 -9.50
N GLU A 743 -26.52 -20.35 -8.80
CA GLU A 743 -25.70 -21.55 -8.97
C GLU A 743 -25.70 -22.01 -10.44
N ALA A 744 -26.88 -22.18 -11.04
CA ALA A 744 -27.02 -22.57 -12.44
C ALA A 744 -26.44 -21.54 -13.41
N THR A 745 -26.76 -20.27 -13.19
CA THR A 745 -26.33 -19.16 -14.04
C THR A 745 -24.80 -19.06 -14.08
N LEU A 746 -24.13 -19.09 -12.92
CA LEU A 746 -22.66 -19.00 -12.84
C LEU A 746 -21.97 -20.18 -13.53
N ARG A 747 -22.50 -21.40 -13.41
CA ARG A 747 -21.99 -22.58 -14.11
C ARG A 747 -22.02 -22.38 -15.62
N ARG A 748 -23.13 -21.86 -16.14
CA ARG A 748 -23.29 -21.62 -17.58
C ARG A 748 -22.36 -20.51 -18.07
N HIS A 749 -22.12 -19.48 -17.27
CA HIS A 749 -21.13 -18.44 -17.57
C HIS A 749 -19.68 -18.95 -17.48
N HIS A 750 -19.37 -19.84 -16.54
CA HIS A 750 -18.05 -20.49 -16.45
C HIS A 750 -17.73 -21.28 -17.72
N ILE A 751 -18.72 -22.02 -18.25
CA ILE A 751 -18.60 -22.74 -19.52
C ILE A 751 -18.34 -21.78 -20.68
N ARG A 752 -19.13 -20.71 -20.81
CA ARG A 752 -18.95 -19.73 -21.89
C ARG A 752 -17.57 -19.06 -21.88
N LYS A 753 -16.94 -18.95 -20.71
CA LYS A 753 -15.61 -18.33 -20.56
C LYS A 753 -14.46 -19.30 -20.82
N ASN A 754 -14.59 -20.54 -20.34
CA ASN A 754 -13.56 -21.56 -20.46
C ASN A 754 -13.83 -22.53 -21.63
N GLU A 755 -14.52 -22.05 -22.67
CA GLU A 755 -15.00 -22.87 -23.77
C GLU A 755 -13.88 -23.68 -24.44
N THR A 756 -12.68 -23.10 -24.56
CA THR A 756 -11.49 -23.74 -25.14
C THR A 756 -10.68 -24.60 -24.17
N ASN A 757 -10.87 -24.43 -22.86
CA ASN A 757 -10.01 -25.00 -21.82
C ASN A 757 -10.65 -26.17 -21.05
N LEU A 758 -11.96 -26.34 -21.15
CA LEU A 758 -12.71 -27.44 -20.52
C LEU A 758 -12.81 -28.63 -21.46
N SER A 759 -12.61 -29.84 -20.92
CA SER A 759 -12.92 -31.07 -21.64
C SER A 759 -14.43 -31.18 -21.86
N ASP A 760 -14.83 -31.94 -22.88
CA ASP A 760 -16.24 -32.14 -23.20
C ASP A 760 -17.00 -32.88 -22.08
N GLU A 761 -16.32 -33.81 -21.38
CA GLU A 761 -16.87 -34.51 -20.22
C GLU A 761 -17.11 -33.57 -19.04
N ASP A 762 -16.15 -32.68 -18.74
CA ASP A 762 -16.29 -31.68 -17.67
C ASP A 762 -17.42 -30.69 -17.98
N ARG A 763 -17.54 -30.27 -19.25
CA ARG A 763 -18.60 -29.35 -19.69
C ARG A 763 -19.98 -29.96 -19.50
N LEU A 764 -20.15 -31.24 -19.86
CA LEU A 764 -21.40 -31.97 -19.66
C LEU A 764 -21.72 -32.11 -18.16
N SER A 765 -20.73 -32.47 -17.33
CA SER A 765 -20.91 -32.57 -15.88
C SER A 765 -21.37 -31.26 -15.25
N ILE A 766 -20.76 -30.12 -15.63
CA ILE A 766 -21.13 -28.79 -15.12
C ILE A 766 -22.55 -28.39 -15.56
N LEU A 767 -22.94 -28.69 -16.81
CA LEU A 767 -24.30 -28.45 -17.30
C LEU A 767 -25.33 -29.34 -16.59
N ASP A 768 -24.97 -30.57 -16.26
CA ASP A 768 -25.83 -31.47 -15.49
C ASP A 768 -26.04 -30.99 -14.06
N GLU A 769 -25.02 -30.47 -13.39
CA GLU A 769 -25.16 -29.85 -12.06
C GLU A 769 -26.02 -28.58 -12.11
N ALA A 770 -25.87 -27.76 -13.16
CA ALA A 770 -26.74 -26.61 -13.39
C ALA A 770 -28.19 -27.05 -13.58
N ARG A 771 -28.43 -28.07 -14.43
CA ARG A 771 -29.75 -28.67 -14.65
C ARG A 771 -30.36 -29.21 -13.37
N GLU A 772 -29.60 -29.97 -12.58
CA GLU A 772 -30.04 -30.54 -11.29
C GLU A 772 -30.50 -29.43 -10.34
N SER A 773 -29.72 -28.35 -10.19
CA SER A 773 -30.07 -27.24 -9.30
C SER A 773 -31.40 -26.55 -9.68
N VAL A 774 -31.67 -26.38 -10.98
CA VAL A 774 -32.91 -25.75 -11.47
C VAL A 774 -34.10 -26.69 -11.37
N GLU A 775 -33.95 -27.96 -11.76
CA GLU A 775 -35.02 -28.96 -11.69
C GLU A 775 -35.41 -29.27 -10.23
N GLU A 776 -34.45 -29.38 -9.31
CA GLU A 776 -34.73 -29.50 -7.88
C GLU A 776 -35.52 -28.29 -7.37
N ALA A 777 -35.13 -27.07 -7.77
CA ALA A 777 -35.80 -25.86 -7.31
C ALA A 777 -37.27 -25.83 -7.77
N LEU A 778 -37.51 -26.10 -9.05
CA LEU A 778 -38.86 -26.13 -9.62
C LEU A 778 -39.71 -27.25 -9.01
N THR A 779 -39.12 -28.42 -8.75
CA THR A 779 -39.79 -29.55 -8.10
C THR A 779 -40.18 -29.20 -6.67
N ASP A 780 -39.26 -28.66 -5.88
CA ASP A 780 -39.51 -28.30 -4.48
C ASP A 780 -40.53 -27.14 -4.36
N ILE A 781 -40.56 -26.23 -5.32
CA ILE A 781 -41.57 -25.15 -5.40
C ILE A 781 -42.97 -25.71 -5.70
N SER A 782 -43.05 -26.81 -6.45
CA SER A 782 -44.33 -27.42 -6.83
C SER A 782 -45.00 -28.24 -5.71
N LEU A 783 -44.29 -28.50 -4.60
CA LEU A 783 -44.80 -29.30 -3.48
C LEU A 783 -45.88 -28.52 -2.67
N PRO A 784 -47.08 -29.10 -2.44
CA PRO A 784 -48.21 -28.38 -1.81
C PRO A 784 -48.04 -28.01 -0.34
N SER A 785 -47.14 -28.67 0.41
CA SER A 785 -46.93 -28.46 1.84
C SER A 785 -45.47 -28.70 2.20
N GLY A 786 -44.79 -27.71 2.78
CA GLY A 786 -43.36 -27.80 3.14
C GLY A 786 -42.38 -27.54 1.99
N GLY A 787 -42.86 -27.16 0.80
CA GLY A 787 -42.04 -26.83 -0.36
C GLY A 787 -41.31 -25.48 -0.27
N LEU A 788 -40.40 -25.24 -1.23
CA LEU A 788 -39.64 -24.00 -1.36
C LEU A 788 -40.57 -22.84 -1.73
N LYS A 789 -40.52 -21.75 -0.96
CA LYS A 789 -41.18 -20.50 -1.34
C LYS A 789 -40.28 -19.74 -2.30
N ALA A 790 -40.84 -19.28 -3.41
CA ALA A 790 -40.14 -18.45 -4.38
C ALA A 790 -41.09 -17.38 -4.90
N GLY A 791 -40.58 -16.16 -5.04
CA GLY A 791 -41.31 -15.09 -5.73
C GLY A 791 -41.57 -15.48 -7.20
N ARG A 792 -42.69 -15.00 -7.74
CA ARG A 792 -43.10 -15.28 -9.13
C ARG A 792 -41.98 -15.02 -10.16
N ARG A 793 -41.24 -13.91 -10.02
CA ARG A 793 -40.10 -13.59 -10.90
C ARG A 793 -38.95 -14.59 -10.80
N THR A 794 -38.64 -15.07 -9.61
CA THR A 794 -37.60 -16.11 -9.42
C THR A 794 -38.02 -17.40 -10.13
N VAL A 795 -39.31 -17.76 -10.05
CA VAL A 795 -39.85 -18.92 -10.79
C VAL A 795 -39.75 -18.71 -12.29
N GLU A 796 -40.12 -17.53 -12.80
CA GLU A 796 -39.98 -17.17 -14.21
C GLU A 796 -38.52 -17.31 -14.67
N TYR A 797 -37.56 -16.75 -13.93
CA TYR A 797 -36.13 -16.86 -14.25
C TYR A 797 -35.59 -18.29 -14.16
N LEU A 798 -36.07 -19.12 -13.23
CA LEU A 798 -35.73 -20.54 -13.21
C LEU A 798 -36.18 -21.26 -14.48
N TRP A 799 -37.37 -20.95 -14.99
CA TRP A 799 -37.81 -21.51 -16.28
C TRP A 799 -36.96 -21.00 -17.45
N VAL A 800 -36.59 -19.71 -17.47
CA VAL A 800 -35.69 -19.16 -18.49
C VAL A 800 -34.30 -19.80 -18.43
N GLU A 801 -33.72 -19.93 -17.24
CA GLU A 801 -32.39 -20.53 -17.06
C GLU A 801 -32.40 -22.02 -17.40
N ARG A 802 -33.51 -22.72 -17.13
CA ARG A 802 -33.74 -24.09 -17.61
C ARG A 802 -33.68 -24.15 -19.14
N ALA A 803 -34.42 -23.28 -19.82
CA ALA A 803 -34.41 -23.21 -21.28
C ALA A 803 -33.01 -22.90 -21.83
N ALA A 804 -32.28 -21.96 -21.21
CA ALA A 804 -30.92 -21.65 -21.58
C ALA A 804 -29.96 -22.84 -21.38
N THR A 805 -30.06 -23.55 -20.26
CA THR A 805 -29.22 -24.73 -19.96
C THR A 805 -29.42 -25.83 -21.00
N TYR A 806 -30.68 -26.12 -21.37
CA TYR A 806 -30.96 -27.08 -22.44
C TYR A 806 -30.53 -26.58 -23.83
N GLY A 807 -30.64 -25.28 -24.13
CA GLY A 807 -30.12 -24.71 -25.37
C GLY A 807 -28.60 -24.89 -25.50
N PHE A 808 -27.85 -24.67 -24.42
CA PHE A 808 -26.41 -24.92 -24.37
C PHE A 808 -26.06 -26.41 -24.53
N LEU A 809 -26.84 -27.31 -23.92
CA LEU A 809 -26.70 -28.76 -24.14
C LEU A 809 -26.89 -29.16 -25.61
N ALA A 810 -27.85 -28.53 -26.31
CA ALA A 810 -28.10 -28.79 -27.73
C ALA A 810 -26.95 -28.28 -28.62
N THR A 811 -26.53 -27.02 -28.45
CA THR A 811 -25.44 -26.45 -29.26
C THR A 811 -24.08 -27.07 -28.94
N SER A 812 -23.84 -27.47 -27.68
CA SER A 812 -22.59 -28.17 -27.31
C SER A 812 -22.55 -29.59 -27.89
N ALA A 813 -23.68 -30.31 -27.92
CA ALA A 813 -23.73 -31.62 -28.58
C ALA A 813 -23.41 -31.52 -30.09
N ALA A 814 -23.86 -30.45 -30.74
CA ALA A 814 -23.57 -30.20 -32.16
C ALA A 814 -22.09 -29.88 -32.40
N ARG A 815 -21.48 -29.05 -31.56
CA ARG A 815 -20.03 -28.73 -31.63
C ARG A 815 -19.14 -29.96 -31.38
N ASN A 816 -19.58 -30.85 -30.50
CA ASN A 816 -18.82 -32.05 -30.13
C ASN A 816 -19.02 -33.22 -31.10
N ASN A 817 -19.66 -33.00 -32.26
CA ASN A 817 -19.93 -34.02 -33.28
C ASN A 817 -20.64 -35.26 -32.73
N HIS A 818 -21.55 -35.08 -31.77
CA HIS A 818 -22.42 -36.16 -31.32
C HIS A 818 -23.30 -36.64 -32.49
N SER A 819 -23.93 -37.81 -32.32
CA SER A 819 -24.83 -38.32 -33.36
C SER A 819 -25.96 -37.34 -33.64
N THR A 820 -26.39 -37.24 -34.89
CA THR A 820 -27.48 -36.34 -35.30
C THR A 820 -28.75 -36.60 -34.49
N GLU A 821 -29.02 -37.85 -34.10
CA GLU A 821 -30.16 -38.20 -33.22
C GLU A 821 -30.02 -37.62 -31.82
N THR A 822 -28.80 -37.59 -31.26
CA THR A 822 -28.53 -37.05 -29.92
C THR A 822 -28.64 -35.53 -29.91
N ILE A 823 -28.10 -34.87 -30.94
CA ILE A 823 -28.23 -33.42 -31.13
C ILE A 823 -29.72 -33.06 -31.27
N TRP A 824 -30.45 -33.82 -32.08
CA TRP A 824 -31.87 -33.60 -32.29
C TRP A 824 -32.70 -33.83 -31.03
N ALA A 825 -32.39 -34.86 -30.24
CA ALA A 825 -33.06 -35.11 -28.96
C ALA A 825 -32.83 -33.96 -27.95
N ASN A 826 -31.60 -33.45 -27.87
CA ASN A 826 -31.28 -32.28 -27.03
C ASN A 826 -31.98 -31.01 -27.53
N TYR A 827 -32.06 -30.82 -28.85
CA TYR A 827 -32.82 -29.73 -29.46
C TYR A 827 -34.31 -29.82 -29.10
N LEU A 828 -34.92 -31.00 -29.20
CA LEU A 828 -36.33 -31.19 -28.81
C LEU A 828 -36.56 -30.92 -27.31
N ALA A 829 -35.62 -31.32 -26.45
CA ALA A 829 -35.67 -31.01 -25.02
C ALA A 829 -35.54 -29.49 -24.77
N ALA A 830 -34.64 -28.81 -25.48
CA ALA A 830 -34.49 -27.35 -25.44
C ALA A 830 -35.77 -26.65 -25.93
N ARG A 831 -36.34 -27.10 -27.06
CA ARG A 831 -37.60 -26.58 -27.61
C ARG A 831 -38.74 -26.73 -26.61
N GLN A 832 -38.85 -27.88 -25.95
CA GLN A 832 -39.86 -28.08 -24.90
C GLN A 832 -39.61 -27.20 -23.68
N ALA A 833 -38.35 -27.02 -23.25
CA ALA A 833 -37.99 -26.14 -22.15
C ALA A 833 -38.31 -24.66 -22.47
N VAL A 834 -38.01 -24.21 -23.68
CA VAL A 834 -38.37 -22.88 -24.21
C VAL A 834 -39.89 -22.71 -24.23
N ARG A 835 -40.66 -23.68 -24.72
CA ARG A 835 -42.14 -23.62 -24.69
C ARG A 835 -42.68 -23.49 -23.27
N ASN A 836 -42.14 -24.27 -22.33
CA ASN A 836 -42.52 -24.15 -20.93
C ASN A 836 -42.16 -22.76 -20.38
N ALA A 837 -40.95 -22.26 -20.65
CA ALA A 837 -40.52 -20.94 -20.21
C ALA A 837 -41.38 -19.81 -20.81
N THR A 838 -41.71 -19.87 -22.09
CA THR A 838 -42.57 -18.91 -22.79
C THR A 838 -44.00 -18.93 -22.22
N SER A 839 -44.51 -20.10 -21.81
CA SER A 839 -45.83 -20.20 -21.18
C SER A 839 -45.88 -19.69 -19.73
N LYS A 840 -44.72 -19.57 -19.07
CA LYS A 840 -44.63 -19.21 -17.64
C LYS A 840 -44.06 -17.81 -17.42
N SER A 841 -43.20 -17.35 -18.33
CA SER A 841 -42.56 -16.05 -18.33
C SER A 841 -43.07 -15.21 -19.49
N GLY A 842 -43.52 -13.99 -19.22
CA GLY A 842 -43.89 -13.00 -20.24
C GLY A 842 -42.71 -12.15 -20.71
N THR A 843 -41.47 -12.58 -20.49
CA THR A 843 -40.26 -11.84 -20.89
C THR A 843 -39.76 -12.28 -22.27
N TYR A 844 -39.03 -11.43 -22.98
CA TYR A 844 -38.39 -11.77 -24.27
C TYR A 844 -37.32 -12.89 -24.20
N PHE A 845 -36.69 -13.14 -23.05
CA PHE A 845 -35.54 -14.04 -22.95
C PHE A 845 -35.75 -15.47 -23.49
N PRO A 846 -36.86 -16.19 -23.22
CA PRO A 846 -37.12 -17.50 -23.83
C PRO A 846 -37.18 -17.47 -25.35
N ILE A 847 -37.69 -16.38 -25.93
CA ILE A 847 -37.78 -16.18 -27.38
C ILE A 847 -36.38 -15.96 -27.95
N ASP A 848 -35.56 -15.12 -27.33
CA ASP A 848 -34.14 -14.96 -27.70
C ASP A 848 -33.40 -16.30 -27.63
N ILE A 849 -33.67 -17.11 -26.60
CA ILE A 849 -33.10 -18.47 -26.45
C ILE A 849 -33.52 -19.39 -27.59
N SER A 850 -34.78 -19.35 -27.99
CA SER A 850 -35.27 -20.08 -29.16
C SER A 850 -34.50 -19.68 -30.43
N LEU A 851 -34.32 -18.38 -30.67
CA LEU A 851 -33.60 -17.86 -31.84
C LEU A 851 -32.13 -18.26 -31.85
N TRP A 852 -31.36 -17.95 -30.80
CA TRP A 852 -29.93 -18.21 -30.84
C TRP A 852 -29.61 -19.71 -30.81
N THR A 853 -30.44 -20.55 -30.18
CA THR A 853 -30.25 -22.01 -30.18
C THR A 853 -30.40 -22.57 -31.60
N ALA A 854 -31.47 -22.19 -32.31
CA ALA A 854 -31.71 -22.66 -33.68
C ALA A 854 -30.71 -22.09 -34.68
N LEU A 855 -30.39 -20.78 -34.60
CA LEU A 855 -29.37 -20.14 -35.44
C LEU A 855 -27.98 -20.76 -35.22
N GLY A 856 -27.61 -21.04 -33.97
CA GLY A 856 -26.33 -21.67 -33.64
C GLY A 856 -26.19 -23.10 -34.17
N LEU A 857 -27.31 -23.85 -34.29
CA LEU A 857 -27.33 -25.17 -34.94
C LEU A 857 -27.29 -25.05 -36.48
N LEU A 858 -27.91 -24.02 -37.07
CA LEU A 858 -27.83 -23.78 -38.51
C LEU A 858 -26.44 -23.29 -38.96
N GLU A 859 -25.71 -22.61 -38.08
CA GLU A 859 -24.32 -22.17 -38.26
C GLU A 859 -23.30 -23.32 -38.09
N SER A 860 -23.67 -24.46 -37.48
CA SER A 860 -22.72 -25.57 -37.23
C SER A 860 -22.52 -26.47 -38.45
N ASP A 861 -21.35 -27.11 -38.56
CA ASP A 861 -21.00 -28.04 -39.66
C ASP A 861 -21.82 -29.36 -39.69
N THR A 862 -22.86 -29.44 -38.86
CA THR A 862 -23.72 -30.62 -38.72
C THR A 862 -24.61 -30.76 -39.95
N HIS A 863 -24.52 -31.92 -40.61
CA HIS A 863 -25.32 -32.21 -41.80
C HIS A 863 -26.74 -32.66 -41.40
N PHE A 864 -27.61 -31.69 -41.12
CA PHE A 864 -29.03 -31.96 -40.90
C PHE A 864 -29.71 -32.41 -42.21
N GLY A 865 -30.65 -33.35 -42.10
CA GLY A 865 -31.50 -33.72 -43.23
C GLY A 865 -32.38 -32.55 -43.70
N ILE A 866 -32.92 -32.64 -44.92
CA ILE A 866 -33.78 -31.58 -45.51
C ILE A 866 -34.95 -31.23 -44.56
N GLU A 867 -35.57 -32.23 -43.95
CA GLU A 867 -36.70 -32.04 -43.02
C GLU A 867 -36.27 -31.31 -41.74
N GLN A 868 -35.16 -31.71 -41.12
CA GLN A 868 -34.65 -31.10 -39.88
C GLN A 868 -34.15 -29.66 -40.10
N SER A 869 -33.46 -29.41 -41.23
CA SER A 869 -33.02 -28.07 -41.60
C SER A 869 -34.22 -27.15 -41.89
N ALA A 870 -35.25 -27.66 -42.57
CA ALA A 870 -36.49 -26.93 -42.77
C ALA A 870 -37.22 -26.66 -41.45
N GLU A 871 -37.23 -27.59 -40.51
CA GLU A 871 -37.86 -27.40 -39.20
C GLU A 871 -37.12 -26.35 -38.35
N LEU A 872 -35.78 -26.32 -38.35
CA LEU A 872 -35.00 -25.26 -37.68
C LEU A 872 -35.28 -23.88 -38.29
N LYS A 873 -35.31 -23.78 -39.63
CA LYS A 873 -35.63 -22.51 -40.32
C LYS A 873 -37.07 -22.07 -40.04
N ALA A 874 -38.01 -23.01 -40.02
CA ALA A 874 -39.39 -22.74 -39.66
C ALA A 874 -39.52 -22.29 -38.20
N ASP A 875 -38.78 -22.90 -37.27
CA ASP A 875 -38.76 -22.49 -35.86
C ASP A 875 -38.15 -21.08 -35.69
N VAL A 876 -37.09 -20.72 -36.44
CA VAL A 876 -36.55 -19.34 -36.45
C VAL A 876 -37.59 -18.35 -36.98
N ALA A 877 -38.20 -18.63 -38.13
CA ALA A 877 -39.21 -17.75 -38.72
C ALA A 877 -40.43 -17.60 -37.79
N ALA A 878 -40.97 -18.71 -37.28
CA ALA A 878 -42.11 -18.70 -36.36
C ALA A 878 -41.79 -17.97 -35.04
N THR A 879 -40.54 -18.05 -34.57
CA THR A 879 -40.11 -17.31 -33.37
C THR A 879 -40.02 -15.80 -33.66
N ILE A 880 -39.52 -15.40 -34.84
CA ILE A 880 -39.52 -14.00 -35.27
C ILE A 880 -40.96 -13.46 -35.38
N ASP A 881 -41.86 -14.23 -35.98
CA ASP A 881 -43.28 -13.87 -36.15
C ASP A 881 -44.04 -13.78 -34.81
N MET A 882 -43.57 -14.49 -33.78
CA MET A 882 -44.17 -14.50 -32.45
C MET A 882 -43.78 -13.28 -31.61
N VAL A 883 -42.74 -12.54 -32.01
CA VAL A 883 -42.30 -11.35 -31.29
C VAL A 883 -43.24 -10.20 -31.59
N ASP A 884 -44.01 -9.81 -30.57
CA ASP A 884 -44.67 -8.53 -30.58
C ASP A 884 -43.64 -7.43 -30.27
N LEU A 885 -43.30 -6.65 -31.29
CA LEU A 885 -42.39 -5.52 -31.16
C LEU A 885 -42.90 -4.49 -30.16
N ASP A 886 -44.23 -4.38 -29.99
CA ASP A 886 -44.84 -3.42 -29.07
C ASP A 886 -44.65 -3.82 -27.59
N GLU A 887 -44.29 -5.08 -27.32
CA GLU A 887 -44.06 -5.60 -25.96
C GLU A 887 -42.57 -5.59 -25.55
N LEU A 888 -41.64 -5.31 -26.47
CA LEU A 888 -40.21 -5.30 -26.17
C LEU A 888 -39.79 -3.99 -25.50
N ASP A 889 -38.94 -4.11 -24.47
CA ASP A 889 -38.17 -2.95 -24.02
C ASP A 889 -37.08 -2.60 -25.05
N SER A 890 -36.60 -1.36 -25.04
CA SER A 890 -35.66 -0.88 -26.06
C SER A 890 -34.36 -1.69 -26.17
N SER A 891 -33.88 -2.28 -25.06
CA SER A 891 -32.68 -3.12 -25.07
C SER A 891 -32.96 -4.50 -25.65
N GLN A 892 -34.14 -5.06 -25.36
CA GLN A 892 -34.63 -6.31 -25.92
C GLN A 892 -34.93 -6.16 -27.40
N GLU A 893 -35.52 -5.03 -27.80
CA GLU A 893 -35.77 -4.69 -29.19
C GLU A 893 -34.46 -4.53 -29.96
N GLU A 894 -33.47 -3.82 -29.41
CA GLU A 894 -32.13 -3.75 -30.01
C GLU A 894 -31.50 -5.15 -30.17
N ASN A 895 -31.55 -5.98 -29.13
CA ASN A 895 -31.02 -7.34 -29.19
C ASN A 895 -31.78 -8.19 -30.22
N PHE A 896 -33.10 -8.08 -30.25
CA PHE A 896 -33.95 -8.75 -31.22
C PHE A 896 -33.60 -8.34 -32.65
N GLN A 897 -33.55 -7.04 -32.94
CA GLN A 897 -33.19 -6.54 -34.27
C GLN A 897 -31.76 -6.94 -34.66
N ARG A 898 -30.83 -7.05 -33.69
CA ARG A 898 -29.51 -7.62 -33.93
C ARG A 898 -29.57 -9.10 -34.32
N GLN A 899 -30.34 -9.92 -33.61
CA GLN A 899 -30.53 -11.33 -33.97
C GLN A 899 -31.29 -11.46 -35.31
N ARG A 900 -32.18 -10.52 -35.61
CA ARG A 900 -32.92 -10.43 -36.88
C ARG A 900 -31.99 -10.10 -38.04
N LEU A 901 -31.06 -9.17 -37.86
CA LEU A 901 -30.00 -8.87 -38.83
C LEU A 901 -29.10 -10.09 -39.09
N ARG A 902 -28.76 -10.85 -38.04
CA ARG A 902 -28.01 -12.12 -38.17
C ARG A 902 -28.79 -13.19 -38.91
N ALA A 903 -30.07 -13.36 -38.58
CA ALA A 903 -30.96 -14.29 -39.25
C ALA A 903 -31.12 -13.93 -40.74
N ALA A 904 -31.23 -12.63 -41.06
CA ALA A 904 -31.31 -12.11 -42.41
C ALA A 904 -30.09 -12.48 -43.27
N GLU A 905 -28.87 -12.36 -42.73
CA GLU A 905 -27.65 -12.78 -43.43
C GLU A 905 -27.61 -14.30 -43.68
N LEU A 906 -28.03 -15.11 -42.71
CA LEU A 906 -28.04 -16.58 -42.82
C LEU A 906 -29.11 -17.11 -43.77
N VAL A 907 -30.24 -16.42 -43.82
CA VAL A 907 -31.37 -16.74 -44.70
C VAL A 907 -31.19 -16.09 -46.09
N GLY A 908 -30.31 -15.08 -46.22
CA GLY A 908 -30.00 -14.36 -47.45
C GLY A 908 -31.02 -13.27 -47.80
N ASP A 909 -31.69 -12.70 -46.81
CA ASP A 909 -32.80 -11.77 -46.96
C ASP A 909 -32.35 -10.30 -46.75
N LEU A 910 -32.12 -9.59 -47.86
CA LEU A 910 -31.69 -8.18 -47.85
C LEU A 910 -32.80 -7.24 -47.34
N GLU A 911 -34.06 -7.57 -47.57
CA GLU A 911 -35.19 -6.74 -47.12
C GLU A 911 -35.29 -6.81 -45.59
N MET A 912 -35.18 -8.00 -45.01
CA MET A 912 -35.16 -8.22 -43.57
C MET A 912 -33.99 -7.48 -42.87
N SER A 913 -32.85 -7.33 -43.56
CA SER A 913 -31.66 -6.61 -43.07
C SER A 913 -31.87 -5.10 -43.02
N ASP A 914 -32.39 -4.52 -44.10
CA ASP A 914 -32.71 -3.10 -44.16
C ASP A 914 -33.85 -2.75 -43.20
N GLU A 915 -34.87 -3.61 -43.08
CA GLU A 915 -35.95 -3.43 -42.11
C GLU A 915 -35.47 -3.48 -40.65
N ALA A 916 -34.48 -4.34 -40.33
CA ALA A 916 -33.91 -4.41 -38.99
C ALA A 916 -33.05 -3.18 -38.67
N PHE A 917 -32.32 -2.65 -39.64
CA PHE A 917 -31.62 -1.37 -39.50
C PHE A 917 -32.60 -0.21 -39.30
N ASP A 918 -33.66 -0.15 -40.10
CA ASP A 918 -34.71 0.85 -39.99
C ASP A 918 -35.47 0.73 -38.66
N ALA A 919 -35.64 -0.48 -38.14
CA ALA A 919 -36.19 -0.71 -36.81
C ALA A 919 -35.26 -0.19 -35.70
N LEU A 920 -33.95 -0.53 -35.73
CA LEU A 920 -32.96 0.03 -34.80
C LEU A 920 -32.92 1.56 -34.82
N GLU A 921 -33.07 2.14 -36.02
CA GLU A 921 -33.18 3.57 -36.23
C GLU A 921 -34.46 4.16 -35.61
N LYS A 922 -35.62 3.50 -35.76
CA LYS A 922 -36.89 3.90 -35.13
C LYS A 922 -36.85 3.84 -33.60
N VAL A 923 -36.12 2.87 -33.05
CA VAL A 923 -35.90 2.70 -31.60
C VAL A 923 -34.92 3.73 -31.04
N GLY A 924 -34.30 4.53 -31.91
CA GLY A 924 -33.32 5.54 -31.53
C GLY A 924 -31.98 4.93 -31.09
N SER A 925 -31.72 3.67 -31.43
CA SER A 925 -30.44 3.02 -31.11
C SER A 925 -29.36 3.50 -32.08
N SER A 926 -28.37 4.20 -31.53
CA SER A 926 -27.13 4.62 -32.22
C SER A 926 -26.24 3.44 -32.62
N VAL A 927 -26.53 2.23 -32.15
CA VAL A 927 -25.67 1.05 -32.28
C VAL A 927 -25.53 0.60 -33.73
N GLY A 928 -26.61 0.68 -34.52
CA GLY A 928 -26.56 0.46 -35.97
C GLY A 928 -25.61 1.45 -36.67
N TYR A 929 -25.65 2.72 -36.27
CA TYR A 929 -24.73 3.75 -36.80
C TYR A 929 -23.29 3.54 -36.35
N TYR A 930 -23.07 3.15 -35.09
CA TYR A 930 -21.74 2.84 -34.58
C TYR A 930 -21.09 1.68 -35.32
N PHE A 931 -21.81 0.57 -35.54
CA PHE A 931 -21.26 -0.58 -36.26
C PHE A 931 -20.98 -0.26 -37.74
N ARG A 932 -21.87 0.48 -38.41
CA ARG A 932 -21.61 0.99 -39.78
C ARG A 932 -20.40 1.95 -39.81
N ALA A 933 -20.28 2.89 -38.87
CA ALA A 933 -19.17 3.84 -38.79
C ALA A 933 -17.83 3.20 -38.42
N LYS A 934 -17.85 2.22 -37.51
CA LYS A 934 -16.66 1.48 -37.09
C LYS A 934 -16.06 0.67 -38.24
N ASN A 935 -16.90 0.13 -39.12
CA ASN A 935 -16.43 -0.54 -40.34
C ASN A 935 -15.78 0.45 -41.35
N LEU A 936 -16.06 1.76 -41.23
CA LEU A 936 -15.47 2.83 -42.05
C LEU A 936 -14.21 3.47 -41.43
N ALA A 937 -14.05 3.41 -40.10
CA ALA A 937 -12.99 4.12 -39.35
C ALA A 937 -11.59 3.46 -39.45
N PRO A 938 -10.50 4.24 -39.27
CA PRO A 938 -9.14 3.71 -39.28
C PRO A 938 -8.76 3.04 -37.96
N LEU A 939 -7.93 2.00 -38.03
CA LEU A 939 -7.33 1.34 -36.88
C LEU A 939 -5.97 1.99 -36.58
N ILE A 940 -5.97 3.06 -35.76
CA ILE A 940 -4.75 3.81 -35.39
C ILE A 940 -4.26 3.37 -33.99
N SER A 941 -3.05 2.83 -33.92
CA SER A 941 -2.39 2.38 -32.68
C SER A 941 -1.67 3.53 -31.95
N PHE A 942 -1.51 3.40 -30.63
CA PHE A 942 -0.84 4.40 -29.79
C PHE A 942 0.67 4.57 -30.09
N GLU A 943 1.29 3.57 -30.72
CA GLU A 943 2.74 3.54 -31.03
C GLU A 943 3.11 4.16 -32.38
N GLN A 944 2.14 4.65 -33.17
CA GLN A 944 2.42 5.34 -34.42
C GLN A 944 2.78 6.82 -34.18
N ASP A 945 3.97 7.22 -34.64
CA ASP A 945 4.50 8.58 -34.47
C ASP A 945 4.01 9.59 -35.52
N SER A 946 3.47 9.12 -36.64
CA SER A 946 2.86 9.97 -37.69
C SER A 946 1.59 9.33 -38.24
N ILE A 947 0.61 10.16 -38.60
CA ILE A 947 -0.68 9.72 -39.13
C ILE A 947 -0.57 9.55 -40.65
N SER A 948 -0.97 8.40 -41.17
CA SER A 948 -0.86 8.10 -42.62
C SER A 948 -2.03 8.66 -43.44
N GLU A 949 -1.79 8.95 -44.73
CA GLU A 949 -2.81 9.43 -45.67
C GLU A 949 -4.07 8.51 -45.83
N PRO A 950 -3.95 7.16 -45.89
CA PRO A 950 -5.13 6.30 -45.89
C PRO A 950 -5.90 6.34 -44.57
N ASP A 951 -5.22 6.56 -43.44
CA ASP A 951 -5.88 6.70 -42.13
C ASP A 951 -6.61 8.04 -42.03
N LEU A 952 -6.06 9.12 -42.58
CA LEU A 952 -6.75 10.40 -42.70
C LEU A 952 -8.03 10.28 -43.56
N ARG A 953 -7.97 9.55 -44.69
CA ARG A 953 -9.15 9.31 -45.54
C ARG A 953 -10.25 8.50 -44.84
N LYS A 954 -9.88 7.46 -44.11
CA LYS A 954 -10.83 6.67 -43.30
C LYS A 954 -11.38 7.47 -42.13
N ALA A 955 -10.53 8.24 -41.44
CA ALA A 955 -10.96 9.12 -40.34
C ALA A 955 -11.97 10.15 -40.84
N ARG A 956 -11.73 10.71 -42.02
CA ARG A 956 -12.65 11.61 -42.71
C ARG A 956 -13.96 10.92 -43.08
N ALA A 957 -13.94 9.75 -43.73
CA ALA A 957 -15.15 9.03 -44.12
C ALA A 957 -16.04 8.67 -42.92
N ALA A 958 -15.42 8.20 -41.83
CA ALA A 958 -16.14 7.90 -40.59
C ALA A 958 -16.64 9.18 -39.90
N ALA A 959 -15.85 10.26 -39.87
CA ALA A 959 -16.27 11.55 -39.32
C ALA A 959 -17.43 12.17 -40.11
N GLU A 960 -17.38 12.16 -41.45
CA GLU A 960 -18.46 12.66 -42.32
C GLU A 960 -19.74 11.84 -42.13
N TYR A 961 -19.65 10.51 -42.08
CA TYR A 961 -20.81 9.66 -41.82
C TYR A 961 -21.46 9.94 -40.46
N LEU A 962 -20.65 10.11 -39.40
CA LEU A 962 -21.14 10.41 -38.06
C LEU A 962 -21.67 11.85 -37.96
N LEU A 963 -21.05 12.82 -38.65
CA LEU A 963 -21.53 14.21 -38.72
C LEU A 963 -22.88 14.30 -39.45
N GLN A 964 -23.07 13.53 -40.53
CA GLN A 964 -24.33 13.49 -41.27
C GLN A 964 -25.49 13.00 -40.41
N HIS A 965 -25.21 12.09 -39.48
CA HIS A 965 -26.21 11.52 -38.57
C HIS A 965 -26.11 12.11 -37.15
N ARG A 966 -25.41 13.25 -36.97
CA ARG A 966 -25.08 13.81 -35.66
C ARG A 966 -26.29 13.99 -34.76
N ASP A 967 -27.41 14.44 -35.31
CA ASP A 967 -28.66 14.67 -34.57
C ASP A 967 -29.20 13.41 -33.88
N ARG A 968 -28.85 12.22 -34.38
CA ARG A 968 -29.31 10.92 -33.83
C ARG A 968 -28.29 10.23 -32.92
N ILE A 969 -27.03 10.68 -32.94
CA ILE A 969 -25.94 10.03 -32.19
C ILE A 969 -25.34 10.92 -31.09
N SER A 970 -25.76 12.19 -31.02
CA SER A 970 -25.27 13.22 -30.09
C SER A 970 -25.34 12.82 -28.61
N ASP A 971 -26.33 12.00 -28.25
CA ASP A 971 -26.53 11.49 -26.89
C ASP A 971 -25.70 10.22 -26.58
N ASP A 972 -25.08 9.56 -27.58
CA ASP A 972 -24.23 8.38 -27.35
C ASP A 972 -22.74 8.77 -27.22
N SER A 973 -22.24 8.72 -25.99
CA SER A 973 -20.84 9.01 -25.67
C SER A 973 -19.81 8.15 -26.42
N ARG A 974 -20.15 6.95 -26.89
CA ARG A 974 -19.25 6.09 -27.69
C ARG A 974 -19.11 6.64 -29.10
N CYS A 975 -20.24 7.01 -29.72
CA CYS A 975 -20.27 7.64 -31.04
C CYS A 975 -19.61 9.03 -31.00
N MET A 976 -19.90 9.85 -29.98
CA MET A 976 -19.30 11.18 -29.81
C MET A 976 -17.80 11.14 -29.53
N ARG A 977 -17.31 10.16 -28.77
CA ARG A 977 -15.86 9.97 -28.56
C ARG A 977 -15.15 9.50 -29.82
N LEU A 978 -15.75 8.58 -30.58
CA LEU A 978 -15.20 8.14 -31.86
C LEU A 978 -15.17 9.31 -32.86
N LEU A 979 -16.26 10.09 -32.91
CA LEU A 979 -16.36 11.30 -33.74
C LEU A 979 -15.32 12.35 -33.34
N LEU A 980 -15.19 12.70 -32.06
CA LEU A 980 -14.19 13.67 -31.56
C LEU A 980 -12.77 13.22 -31.90
N ARG A 981 -12.46 11.92 -31.76
CA ARG A 981 -11.14 11.38 -32.11
C ARG A 981 -10.87 11.46 -33.60
N CYS A 982 -11.84 11.07 -34.44
CA CYS A 982 -11.71 11.12 -35.90
C CYS A 982 -11.63 12.57 -36.41
N LEU A 983 -12.40 13.51 -35.84
CA LEU A 983 -12.34 14.94 -36.16
C LEU A 983 -11.02 15.55 -35.73
N TRP A 984 -10.54 15.28 -34.51
CA TRP A 984 -9.27 15.83 -34.06
C TRP A 984 -8.12 15.37 -34.96
N VAL A 985 -8.05 14.06 -35.28
CA VAL A 985 -7.06 13.50 -36.21
C VAL A 985 -7.17 14.13 -37.60
N TRP A 986 -8.38 14.28 -38.13
CA TRP A 986 -8.59 14.86 -39.45
C TRP A 986 -8.22 16.36 -39.51
N LYS A 987 -8.50 17.15 -38.46
CA LYS A 987 -8.36 18.61 -38.47
C LYS A 987 -7.00 19.10 -37.96
N THR A 988 -6.35 18.38 -37.06
CA THR A 988 -5.04 18.79 -36.49
C THR A 988 -3.88 17.90 -36.94
N GLU A 989 -4.16 16.82 -37.69
CA GLU A 989 -3.19 15.78 -38.10
C GLU A 989 -2.34 15.24 -36.94
N SER A 990 -2.87 15.35 -35.74
CA SER A 990 -2.21 14.99 -34.50
C SER A 990 -3.19 14.31 -33.56
N GLN A 991 -2.66 13.66 -32.54
CA GLN A 991 -3.49 13.00 -31.53
C GLN A 991 -3.93 14.00 -30.46
N MET A 992 -5.18 13.90 -30.03
CA MET A 992 -5.78 14.77 -29.02
C MET A 992 -5.02 14.73 -27.69
N LEU A 993 -4.72 15.91 -27.14
CA LEU A 993 -4.07 16.12 -25.83
C LEU A 993 -2.73 15.38 -25.64
N ARG A 994 -2.02 15.06 -26.73
CA ARG A 994 -0.67 14.51 -26.69
C ARG A 994 0.35 15.64 -26.49
N GLY A 995 1.08 15.62 -25.37
CA GLY A 995 2.16 16.57 -25.06
C GLY A 995 1.72 17.91 -24.49
N LEU A 996 2.67 18.85 -24.38
CA LEU A 996 2.43 20.26 -24.02
C LEU A 996 2.43 21.11 -25.30
N HIS A 997 1.68 22.21 -25.30
CA HIS A 997 1.49 23.06 -26.47
C HIS A 997 0.97 22.31 -27.71
N GLY A 998 0.08 21.33 -27.50
CA GLY A 998 -0.58 20.66 -28.62
C GLY A 998 -1.32 21.67 -29.50
N PRO A 999 -1.27 21.54 -30.84
CA PRO A 999 -1.86 22.52 -31.74
C PRO A 999 -3.37 22.52 -31.59
N LEU A 1000 -3.96 23.72 -31.65
CA LEU A 1000 -5.41 23.88 -31.72
C LEU A 1000 -5.82 24.05 -33.20
N PRO A 1001 -7.02 23.59 -33.59
CA PRO A 1001 -7.55 23.88 -34.92
C PRO A 1001 -7.44 25.38 -35.23
N TYR A 1002 -6.97 25.71 -36.42
CA TYR A 1002 -6.75 27.10 -36.83
C TYR A 1002 -8.06 27.79 -37.25
N SER A 1003 -8.92 27.08 -38.00
CA SER A 1003 -10.19 27.63 -38.50
C SER A 1003 -11.22 27.77 -37.39
N ASP A 1004 -11.93 28.90 -37.39
CA ASP A 1004 -13.04 29.12 -36.45
C ASP A 1004 -14.21 28.16 -36.70
N ASP A 1005 -14.42 27.73 -37.95
CA ASP A 1005 -15.43 26.72 -38.28
C ASP A 1005 -15.09 25.37 -37.64
N ASP A 1006 -13.82 24.94 -37.70
CA ASP A 1006 -13.36 23.69 -37.08
C ASP A 1006 -13.43 23.76 -35.54
N ARG A 1007 -13.11 24.92 -34.96
CA ARG A 1007 -13.22 25.17 -33.52
C ARG A 1007 -14.66 25.07 -33.05
N ASN A 1008 -15.59 25.66 -33.81
CA ASN A 1008 -17.02 25.62 -33.51
C ASN A 1008 -17.60 24.20 -33.67
N GLU A 1009 -17.18 23.47 -34.70
CA GLU A 1009 -17.57 22.06 -34.92
C GLU A 1009 -17.13 21.17 -33.76
N ILE A 1010 -15.86 21.29 -33.33
CA ILE A 1010 -15.33 20.53 -32.18
C ILE A 1010 -15.97 20.98 -30.87
N LEU A 1011 -16.19 22.28 -30.66
CA LEU A 1011 -16.89 22.80 -29.48
C LEU A 1011 -18.33 22.26 -29.41
N GLY A 1012 -19.00 22.14 -30.57
CA GLY A 1012 -20.30 21.49 -30.68
C GLY A 1012 -20.26 20.05 -30.17
N VAL A 1013 -19.34 19.23 -30.69
CA VAL A 1013 -19.20 17.82 -30.26
C VAL A 1013 -18.81 17.70 -28.79
N LEU A 1014 -17.93 18.56 -28.28
CA LEU A 1014 -17.57 18.60 -26.86
C LEU A 1014 -18.75 18.97 -25.97
N THR A 1015 -19.64 19.85 -26.45
CA THR A 1015 -20.85 20.24 -25.74
C THR A 1015 -21.85 19.08 -25.71
N ASP A 1016 -22.07 18.38 -26.82
CA ASP A 1016 -22.92 17.18 -26.89
C ASP A 1016 -22.37 16.05 -25.99
N LEU A 1017 -21.05 15.86 -26.01
CA LEU A 1017 -20.37 14.93 -25.11
C LEU A 1017 -20.55 15.34 -23.64
N SER A 1018 -20.59 16.64 -23.36
CA SER A 1018 -20.85 17.15 -22.01
C SER A 1018 -22.25 16.82 -21.52
N TYR A 1019 -23.24 16.92 -22.41
CA TYR A 1019 -24.63 16.58 -22.11
C TYR A 1019 -24.82 15.07 -21.92
N SER A 1020 -24.22 14.25 -22.76
CA SER A 1020 -24.37 12.78 -22.70
C SER A 1020 -23.65 12.11 -21.52
N THR A 1021 -22.61 12.73 -20.94
CA THR A 1021 -21.80 12.11 -19.87
C THR A 1021 -22.13 12.63 -18.46
N GLY A 1022 -22.84 13.75 -18.31
CA GLY A 1022 -23.31 14.24 -16.99
C GLY A 1022 -22.21 14.84 -16.08
N GLU A 1023 -22.37 14.71 -14.76
CA GLU A 1023 -21.48 15.33 -13.75
C GLU A 1023 -20.07 14.70 -13.68
N ASP A 1024 -19.91 13.48 -14.19
CA ASP A 1024 -18.63 12.75 -14.24
C ASP A 1024 -17.74 13.17 -15.41
N LEU A 1025 -17.92 14.40 -15.92
CA LEU A 1025 -17.13 14.90 -17.03
C LEU A 1025 -15.67 15.03 -16.65
N GLN A 1026 -14.82 14.34 -17.40
CA GLN A 1026 -13.40 14.38 -17.12
C GLN A 1026 -12.85 15.81 -17.22
N PRO A 1027 -11.90 16.20 -16.33
CA PRO A 1027 -11.31 17.55 -16.33
C PRO A 1027 -10.74 17.98 -17.69
N ASN A 1028 -10.22 17.03 -18.49
CA ASN A 1028 -9.71 17.28 -19.84
C ASN A 1028 -10.79 17.81 -20.80
N THR A 1029 -11.98 17.20 -20.76
CA THR A 1029 -13.13 17.61 -21.57
C THR A 1029 -13.66 18.96 -21.10
N ARG A 1030 -13.79 19.17 -19.78
CA ARG A 1030 -14.20 20.47 -19.17
C ARG A 1030 -13.23 21.60 -19.54
N TYR A 1031 -11.94 21.30 -19.59
CA TYR A 1031 -10.92 22.23 -20.03
C TYR A 1031 -11.01 22.57 -21.51
N LEU A 1032 -11.13 21.59 -22.40
CA LEU A 1032 -11.28 21.87 -23.83
C LEU A 1032 -12.53 22.72 -24.08
N ILE A 1033 -13.64 22.46 -23.38
CA ILE A 1033 -14.84 23.31 -23.40
C ILE A 1033 -14.51 24.75 -22.97
N ALA A 1034 -13.81 24.95 -21.87
CA ALA A 1034 -13.43 26.28 -21.39
C ALA A 1034 -12.47 27.02 -22.36
N VAL A 1035 -11.55 26.30 -22.99
CA VAL A 1035 -10.62 26.85 -24.00
C VAL A 1035 -11.35 27.27 -25.27
N PHE A 1036 -12.17 26.39 -25.83
CA PHE A 1036 -12.90 26.72 -27.06
C PHE A 1036 -13.98 27.78 -26.82
N ARG A 1037 -14.60 27.85 -25.64
CA ARG A 1037 -15.49 28.97 -25.26
C ARG A 1037 -14.75 30.30 -25.14
N TRP A 1038 -13.53 30.27 -24.60
CA TRP A 1038 -12.69 31.47 -24.59
C TRP A 1038 -12.31 31.88 -26.01
N LEU A 1039 -11.89 30.95 -26.87
CA LEU A 1039 -11.56 31.27 -28.28
C LEU A 1039 -12.77 31.80 -29.05
N ALA A 1040 -13.96 31.23 -28.85
CA ALA A 1040 -15.22 31.70 -29.43
C ALA A 1040 -15.69 33.07 -28.89
N GLY A 1041 -15.07 33.58 -27.81
CA GLY A 1041 -15.32 34.91 -27.25
C GLY A 1041 -16.35 35.02 -26.15
N ASP A 1042 -16.85 33.90 -25.63
CA ASP A 1042 -17.62 33.86 -24.39
C ASP A 1042 -16.69 33.81 -23.16
N GLU A 1043 -16.09 34.96 -22.89
CA GLU A 1043 -15.09 35.09 -21.83
C GLU A 1043 -15.68 34.90 -20.43
N GLN A 1044 -16.91 35.35 -20.16
CA GLN A 1044 -17.52 35.24 -18.82
C GLN A 1044 -17.80 33.79 -18.44
N SER A 1045 -18.37 33.00 -19.35
CA SER A 1045 -18.62 31.58 -19.11
C SER A 1045 -17.31 30.81 -19.02
N ALA A 1046 -16.35 31.10 -19.90
CA ALA A 1046 -15.03 30.48 -19.85
C ALA A 1046 -14.35 30.76 -18.51
N ILE A 1047 -14.32 32.01 -18.03
CA ILE A 1047 -13.72 32.38 -16.74
C ILE A 1047 -14.46 31.71 -15.57
N THR A 1048 -15.78 31.60 -15.60
CA THR A 1048 -16.53 30.93 -14.55
C THR A 1048 -16.20 29.44 -14.48
N GLN A 1049 -16.11 28.78 -15.64
CA GLN A 1049 -15.69 27.39 -15.71
C GLN A 1049 -14.23 27.21 -15.29
N PHE A 1050 -13.32 28.10 -15.68
CA PHE A 1050 -11.94 28.10 -15.18
C PHE A 1050 -11.87 28.36 -13.67
N ARG A 1051 -12.75 29.19 -13.09
CA ARG A 1051 -12.81 29.41 -11.63
C ARG A 1051 -13.34 28.21 -10.87
N GLN A 1052 -14.39 27.57 -11.39
CA GLN A 1052 -14.92 26.33 -10.80
C GLN A 1052 -13.89 25.21 -10.92
N LEU A 1053 -13.31 25.03 -12.11
CA LEU A 1053 -12.17 24.13 -12.32
C LEU A 1053 -11.00 24.49 -11.40
N SER A 1054 -10.78 25.77 -11.10
CA SER A 1054 -9.77 26.24 -10.13
C SER A 1054 -10.14 26.03 -8.65
N ARG A 1055 -11.40 25.79 -8.28
CA ARG A 1055 -11.80 25.44 -6.90
C ARG A 1055 -11.86 23.93 -6.72
N ASP A 1056 -12.43 23.24 -7.69
CA ASP A 1056 -12.56 21.78 -7.69
C ASP A 1056 -11.18 21.10 -7.78
N THR A 1057 -10.18 21.82 -8.31
CA THR A 1057 -8.79 21.37 -8.30
C THR A 1057 -7.96 21.96 -7.15
N GLU A 1058 -8.56 22.76 -6.24
CA GLU A 1058 -7.89 23.42 -5.11
C GLU A 1058 -7.49 22.38 -4.06
N TYR A 1059 -6.20 22.31 -3.75
CA TYR A 1059 -5.58 21.26 -2.93
C TYR A 1059 -5.46 19.87 -3.63
N ILE A 1060 -6.15 19.67 -4.77
CA ILE A 1060 -6.25 18.41 -5.57
C ILE A 1060 -5.28 18.31 -6.80
N GLU A 1061 -5.28 19.25 -7.78
CA GLU A 1061 -4.51 19.12 -9.06
C GLU A 1061 -3.39 20.15 -9.24
N GLY A 1062 -2.13 19.70 -9.18
CA GLY A 1062 -0.94 20.55 -9.20
C GLY A 1062 -0.54 21.12 -10.58
N LYS A 1063 -1.00 20.55 -11.71
CA LYS A 1063 -0.64 20.99 -13.09
C LYS A 1063 -1.65 21.96 -13.72
N ARG A 1064 -2.64 22.42 -12.95
CA ARG A 1064 -3.68 23.34 -13.40
C ARG A 1064 -3.16 24.67 -13.96
N VAL A 1065 -1.88 24.97 -13.75
CA VAL A 1065 -1.19 26.20 -14.18
C VAL A 1065 -0.31 26.01 -15.44
N LEU A 1066 -0.10 24.77 -15.93
CA LEU A 1066 0.77 24.50 -17.09
C LEU A 1066 0.03 24.58 -18.44
N PRO A 1067 0.65 25.17 -19.48
CA PRO A 1067 0.04 25.33 -20.79
C PRO A 1067 -0.06 24.00 -21.54
N ARG A 1068 -1.28 23.52 -21.81
CA ARG A 1068 -1.54 22.26 -22.52
C ARG A 1068 -1.71 22.45 -24.02
N ASN A 1069 -2.36 23.54 -24.42
CA ASN A 1069 -2.58 23.89 -25.81
C ASN A 1069 -2.14 25.32 -26.08
N VAL A 1070 -1.73 25.58 -27.31
CA VAL A 1070 -1.31 26.89 -27.79
C VAL A 1070 -2.12 27.27 -29.02
N ILE A 1071 -2.38 28.57 -29.19
CA ILE A 1071 -3.03 29.07 -30.40
C ILE A 1071 -2.03 28.99 -31.56
N THR A 1072 -2.38 28.23 -32.60
CA THR A 1072 -1.55 28.00 -33.79
C THR A 1072 -2.16 28.58 -35.06
N GLY A 1073 -1.32 29.00 -36.01
CA GLY A 1073 -1.69 29.51 -37.33
C GLY A 1073 -1.97 28.42 -38.37
N ALA A 1074 -2.20 28.80 -39.64
CA ALA A 1074 -2.46 27.87 -40.74
C ALA A 1074 -1.31 26.88 -41.01
N THR A 1075 -0.07 27.29 -40.69
CA THR A 1075 1.15 26.45 -40.73
C THR A 1075 1.33 25.59 -39.48
N ARG A 1076 0.39 25.64 -38.53
CA ARG A 1076 0.39 24.95 -37.24
C ARG A 1076 1.49 25.39 -36.27
N GLU A 1077 2.16 26.49 -36.57
CA GLU A 1077 3.11 27.15 -35.67
C GLU A 1077 2.38 28.13 -34.71
N PRO A 1078 2.89 28.33 -33.48
CA PRO A 1078 2.27 29.25 -32.51
C PRO A 1078 2.19 30.70 -33.00
N ILE A 1079 1.05 31.35 -32.77
CA ILE A 1079 0.85 32.77 -33.13
C ILE A 1079 1.41 33.68 -32.03
N ILE A 1080 2.11 34.75 -32.43
CA ILE A 1080 2.69 35.75 -31.53
C ILE A 1080 1.80 37.01 -31.49
N PHE A 1081 1.39 37.43 -30.30
CA PHE A 1081 0.53 38.57 -29.99
C PHE A 1081 1.29 39.67 -29.24
N SER A 1082 0.81 40.92 -29.27
CA SER A 1082 1.33 42.05 -28.47
C SER A 1082 0.30 42.58 -27.47
N GLY A 1083 0.72 42.94 -26.25
CA GLY A 1083 -0.19 43.45 -25.23
C GLY A 1083 0.46 44.33 -24.15
N ILE A 1084 -0.35 45.16 -23.49
CA ILE A 1084 0.09 46.16 -22.50
C ILE A 1084 -0.32 45.75 -21.08
N VAL A 1085 0.61 45.83 -20.13
CA VAL A 1085 0.38 45.51 -18.72
C VAL A 1085 -0.49 46.58 -18.05
N GLN A 1086 -1.67 46.22 -17.54
CA GLN A 1086 -2.63 47.16 -16.95
C GLN A 1086 -2.52 47.33 -15.44
N ARG A 1087 -2.40 46.23 -14.70
CA ARG A 1087 -2.40 46.26 -13.23
C ARG A 1087 -1.81 45.00 -12.64
N GLN A 1088 -1.27 45.13 -11.44
CA GLN A 1088 -0.83 44.00 -10.63
C GLN A 1088 -2.04 43.38 -9.92
N ILE A 1089 -2.18 42.06 -10.01
CA ILE A 1089 -3.26 41.28 -9.38
C ILE A 1089 -2.74 40.54 -8.12
N GLY A 1090 -1.44 40.23 -8.04
CA GLY A 1090 -0.79 39.61 -6.89
C GLY A 1090 0.74 39.72 -6.96
N GLU A 1091 1.47 39.14 -6.00
CA GLU A 1091 2.94 39.06 -6.07
C GLU A 1091 3.36 38.35 -7.38
N ASN A 1092 4.03 39.09 -8.28
CA ASN A 1092 4.49 38.65 -9.61
C ASN A 1092 3.40 38.25 -10.62
N ARG A 1093 2.14 38.65 -10.41
CA ARG A 1093 1.04 38.38 -11.36
C ARG A 1093 0.42 39.66 -11.88
N TRP A 1094 0.37 39.76 -13.21
CA TRP A 1094 -0.02 40.94 -13.94
C TRP A 1094 -1.15 40.62 -14.90
N SER A 1095 -2.05 41.58 -15.07
CA SER A 1095 -3.04 41.52 -16.14
C SER A 1095 -2.48 42.24 -17.36
N ILE A 1096 -2.29 41.52 -18.47
CA ILE A 1096 -2.00 42.14 -19.77
C ILE A 1096 -3.31 42.32 -20.51
N HIS A 1097 -3.54 43.52 -21.01
CA HIS A 1097 -4.57 43.75 -22.00
C HIS A 1097 -3.99 43.55 -23.42
N VAL A 1098 -4.52 42.57 -24.15
CA VAL A 1098 -4.15 42.30 -25.55
C VAL A 1098 -5.09 43.11 -26.43
N GLY A 1099 -4.59 44.17 -27.05
CA GLY A 1099 -5.41 45.09 -27.84
C GLY A 1099 -6.07 44.41 -29.05
N GLU A 1100 -5.34 43.50 -29.71
CA GLU A 1100 -5.79 42.73 -30.89
C GLU A 1100 -6.99 41.82 -30.59
N LEU A 1101 -7.09 41.31 -29.36
CA LEU A 1101 -8.18 40.43 -28.92
C LEU A 1101 -9.21 41.16 -28.04
N GLY A 1102 -8.93 42.40 -27.62
CA GLY A 1102 -9.75 43.17 -26.67
C GLY A 1102 -9.87 42.54 -25.28
N ARG A 1103 -9.02 41.57 -24.94
CA ARG A 1103 -9.18 40.69 -23.77
C ARG A 1103 -8.03 40.83 -22.79
N LYS A 1104 -8.26 40.30 -21.58
CA LYS A 1104 -7.24 40.24 -20.54
C LYS A 1104 -6.66 38.85 -20.47
N VAL A 1105 -5.34 38.79 -20.53
CA VAL A 1105 -4.60 37.56 -20.35
C VAL A 1105 -3.72 37.77 -19.14
N ASP A 1106 -3.66 36.74 -18.30
CA ASP A 1106 -2.79 36.80 -17.15
C ASP A 1106 -1.35 36.54 -17.59
N LEU A 1107 -0.46 37.38 -17.10
CA LEU A 1107 0.97 37.20 -17.18
C LEU A 1107 1.48 36.89 -15.79
N VAL A 1108 2.22 35.81 -15.70
CA VAL A 1108 3.05 35.54 -14.54
C VAL A 1108 4.45 36.02 -14.88
N GLU A 1109 4.90 37.04 -14.16
CA GLU A 1109 6.26 37.54 -14.27
C GLU A 1109 7.23 36.46 -13.78
N GLY A 1110 8.27 36.17 -14.58
CA GLY A 1110 9.09 34.98 -14.37
C GLY A 1110 10.21 34.82 -15.39
N GLY A 1111 10.61 33.58 -15.68
CA GLY A 1111 11.85 33.26 -16.38
C GLY A 1111 12.06 33.91 -17.75
N TRP A 1112 11.01 34.10 -18.56
CA TRP A 1112 11.09 34.65 -19.93
C TRP A 1112 10.71 36.14 -20.03
N VAL A 1113 10.10 36.72 -18.99
CA VAL A 1113 9.77 38.16 -18.89
C VAL A 1113 9.97 38.61 -17.45
N ARG A 1114 10.92 39.54 -17.25
CA ARG A 1114 11.26 40.16 -15.96
C ARG A 1114 11.08 41.69 -16.03
N ASP A 1115 11.02 42.33 -14.87
CA ASP A 1115 10.90 43.78 -14.68
C ASP A 1115 9.64 44.35 -15.36
N VAL A 1116 8.51 43.74 -15.04
CA VAL A 1116 7.19 44.09 -15.57
C VAL A 1116 6.65 45.28 -14.79
N SER A 1117 6.30 46.34 -15.50
CA SER A 1117 5.69 47.54 -14.93
C SER A 1117 4.38 47.85 -15.62
N ILE A 1118 3.46 48.49 -14.88
CA ILE A 1118 2.20 48.97 -15.45
C ILE A 1118 2.52 49.93 -16.62
N GLY A 1119 1.91 49.68 -17.78
CA GLY A 1119 2.13 50.43 -19.02
C GLY A 1119 3.19 49.86 -19.98
N LYS A 1120 3.90 48.78 -19.62
CA LYS A 1120 4.91 48.12 -20.49
C LYS A 1120 4.22 47.23 -21.54
N GLU A 1121 4.67 47.32 -22.79
CA GLU A 1121 4.22 46.46 -23.90
C GLU A 1121 5.11 45.21 -24.05
N LEU A 1122 4.50 44.06 -24.33
CA LEU A 1122 5.16 42.75 -24.40
C LEU A 1122 4.62 41.91 -25.57
N LYS A 1123 5.51 41.11 -26.19
CA LYS A 1123 5.16 40.13 -27.24
C LYS A 1123 5.20 38.69 -26.73
N PHE A 1124 4.19 37.89 -27.05
CA PHE A 1124 4.01 36.55 -26.48
C PHE A 1124 3.04 35.66 -27.26
N SER A 1125 3.14 34.34 -27.08
CA SER A 1125 2.11 33.40 -27.55
C SER A 1125 1.04 33.24 -26.48
N ILE A 1126 -0.21 32.95 -26.87
CA ILE A 1126 -1.28 32.66 -25.91
C ILE A 1126 -1.47 31.16 -25.79
N SER A 1127 -1.32 30.66 -24.57
CA SER A 1127 -1.57 29.27 -24.23
C SER A 1127 -2.64 29.15 -23.16
N PHE A 1128 -3.14 27.93 -22.96
CA PHE A 1128 -4.22 27.66 -22.02
C PHE A 1128 -3.86 26.61 -20.98
N ASN A 1129 -4.33 26.85 -19.75
CA ASN A 1129 -4.29 25.91 -18.64
C ASN A 1129 -5.66 25.87 -17.92
N TYR A 1130 -5.77 25.17 -16.80
CA TYR A 1130 -7.03 25.03 -16.05
C TYR A 1130 -7.41 26.28 -15.23
N LEU A 1131 -6.49 27.23 -15.04
CA LEU A 1131 -6.78 28.54 -14.44
C LEU A 1131 -7.27 29.57 -15.45
N GLY A 1132 -7.04 29.31 -16.75
CA GLY A 1132 -7.48 30.15 -17.85
C GLY A 1132 -6.37 30.45 -18.87
N PRO A 1133 -6.55 31.50 -19.69
CA PRO A 1133 -5.58 31.94 -20.68
C PRO A 1133 -4.33 32.54 -19.99
N ILE A 1134 -3.16 32.19 -20.50
CA ILE A 1134 -1.88 32.68 -19.98
C ILE A 1134 -0.94 33.07 -21.12
N ALA A 1135 -0.20 34.16 -20.90
CA ALA A 1135 0.85 34.59 -21.81
C ALA A 1135 2.06 33.65 -21.67
N SER A 1136 2.50 33.06 -22.77
CA SER A 1136 3.62 32.14 -22.85
C SER A 1136 4.71 32.63 -23.80
N ARG A 1137 5.90 32.06 -23.65
CA ARG A 1137 7.06 32.42 -24.48
C ARG A 1137 6.72 32.24 -25.98
N PRO A 1138 7.06 33.21 -26.83
CA PRO A 1138 7.03 32.99 -28.28
C PRO A 1138 8.10 31.94 -28.61
N SER A 1139 7.68 30.81 -29.15
CA SER A 1139 8.54 29.71 -29.59
C SER A 1139 9.46 30.14 -30.72
#